data_AF-A0A8B6D4M0-F1
#
_entry.id   AF-A0A8B6D4M0-F1
#
_cell.length_a   1.000
_cell.length_b   1.000
_cell.length_c   1.000
_cell.angle_alpha   90.00
_cell.angle_beta   90.00
_cell.angle_gamma   90.00
#
_symmetry.space_group_name_H-M   'P 1'
#
loop_
_entity.id
_entity.type
_entity.pdbx_description
1 polymer ?
#
loop_
_entity_poly.entity_id
_entity_poly.type
_entity_poly.pdbx_seq_one_letter_code
_entity_poly.pdbx_strand_id
1 'polypeptide(L)'
;MSHQKSESLHFYKYLCQKIGSEKKVTARRLAFIYSDLQVSNQLFLIISSGSKGEGLDLKGSDFDIMHIFPFFKVFESDKDIKPVKDYCLMTLVMNIEDTQPCFTHLQLYSNYNIVPDVFKQTLLKHRGMNVLSSDLYKSHCLSFYVKTFSHPHHKIHGPCITDYEDEFDTAFCIKCDQWLSIAQPWITRPRSAWPSPELISKITSCGVLFVPIGYKGSINEHLQWRISFSVAEKILIYSFSHTQLLCYALLKILLKEIVNRNKDLKGLLCSYFLKTLMFWISEETDTSEWRSDNIIPCFMACLKRLIYCIKYSTLLHYFIPDNNLFYTKFLNSKNQNTLINILKNAYQTGIQIFSSSETLHDYKRFPCVIAKSVCETTTLIKTIVNHFSYPTEQPSIGRINKTFTTFLHQSYLCRRELSRYILTLLIADTYKRIPSVLQHVNNPNNKQQYRIYKHELSQWLVGVQTDAVFGWLKLASFFYCHKHYYISIDIINYTLSKCTYESILSMIPLKQIEKQKLISLLKTYPNPLVSFTSFPIYSSILPMELRSDFFEPFITVNYIPFAYIYFLLFLCYYHLEDTKACQWHNGIYPMLRTILAMDNNYQNGLSEKRVCMQDFILLGIANQMFGNSISAKDWFRVAASMDPYKFTSAAFRLQQIS
;
A
#
# COMPACT_ATOMS: atom_id res chain seq x y z
N MET A 1 -35.23 -28.73 10.52
CA MET A 1 -34.57 -27.41 10.32
C MET A 1 -33.54 -27.07 11.40
N SER A 2 -33.69 -27.47 12.67
CA SER A 2 -32.72 -27.14 13.75
C SER A 2 -31.33 -27.76 13.58
N HIS A 3 -31.25 -29.01 13.12
CA HIS A 3 -29.96 -29.73 12.99
C HIS A 3 -29.06 -29.17 11.87
N GLN A 4 -29.60 -28.90 10.67
CA GLN A 4 -28.84 -28.31 9.55
C GLN A 4 -28.32 -26.90 9.85
N LYS A 5 -29.09 -26.08 10.56
CA LYS A 5 -28.64 -24.76 11.04
C LYS A 5 -27.53 -24.90 12.07
N SER A 6 -27.63 -25.87 12.97
CA SER A 6 -26.58 -26.17 13.95
C SER A 6 -25.28 -26.62 13.28
N GLU A 7 -25.36 -27.52 12.29
CA GLU A 7 -24.20 -27.97 11.51
C GLU A 7 -23.56 -26.81 10.73
N SER A 8 -24.38 -25.98 10.08
CA SER A 8 -23.91 -24.78 9.36
C SER A 8 -23.19 -23.82 10.29
N LEU A 9 -23.77 -23.53 11.45
CA LEU A 9 -23.15 -22.63 12.42
C LEU A 9 -21.86 -23.22 13.02
N HIS A 10 -21.81 -24.53 13.24
CA HIS A 10 -20.61 -25.22 13.68
C HIS A 10 -19.49 -25.10 12.63
N PHE A 11 -19.80 -25.37 11.37
CA PHE A 11 -18.86 -25.24 10.26
C PHE A 11 -18.39 -23.79 10.08
N TYR A 12 -19.29 -22.81 10.21
CA TYR A 12 -18.93 -21.39 10.19
C TYR A 12 -17.91 -21.02 11.28
N LYS A 13 -18.10 -21.50 12.51
CA LYS A 13 -17.17 -21.27 13.62
C LYS A 13 -15.79 -21.89 13.35
N TYR A 14 -15.78 -23.10 12.81
CA TYR A 14 -14.54 -23.76 12.38
C TYR A 14 -13.80 -22.95 11.31
N LEU A 15 -14.52 -22.45 10.29
CA LEU A 15 -13.94 -21.59 9.25
C LEU A 15 -13.40 -20.28 9.82
N CYS A 16 -14.10 -19.65 10.76
CA CYS A 16 -13.58 -18.46 11.46
C CYS A 16 -12.27 -18.74 12.20
N GLN A 17 -12.06 -19.97 12.70
CA GLN A 17 -10.82 -20.34 13.35
C GLN A 17 -9.69 -20.57 12.33
N LYS A 18 -9.97 -21.29 11.23
CA LYS A 18 -8.97 -21.66 10.22
C LYS A 18 -8.61 -20.52 9.28
N ILE A 19 -9.60 -19.80 8.78
CA ILE A 19 -9.46 -18.73 7.77
C ILE A 19 -9.31 -17.36 8.44
N GLY A 20 -9.92 -17.20 9.62
CA GLY A 20 -9.92 -15.98 10.42
C GLY A 20 -11.31 -15.37 10.55
N SER A 21 -11.63 -14.85 11.73
CA SER A 21 -12.88 -14.13 11.99
C SER A 21 -12.96 -12.83 11.19
N GLU A 22 -14.16 -12.26 11.07
CA GLU A 22 -14.41 -10.99 10.41
C GLU A 22 -13.46 -9.87 10.87
N LYS A 23 -13.22 -9.77 12.18
CA LYS A 23 -12.25 -8.83 12.76
C LYS A 23 -10.82 -9.06 12.25
N LYS A 24 -10.37 -10.33 12.19
CA LYS A 24 -9.02 -10.69 11.74
C LYS A 24 -8.83 -10.43 10.24
N VAL A 25 -9.83 -10.79 9.43
CA VAL A 25 -9.87 -10.46 8.00
C VAL A 25 -9.78 -8.95 7.81
N THR A 26 -10.63 -8.19 8.50
CA THR A 26 -10.68 -6.73 8.37
C THR A 26 -9.35 -6.11 8.73
N ALA A 27 -8.72 -6.53 9.82
CA ALA A 27 -7.40 -6.02 10.19
C ALA A 27 -6.30 -6.37 9.18
N ARG A 28 -6.29 -7.58 8.59
CA ARG A 28 -5.39 -7.91 7.47
C ARG A 28 -5.57 -6.94 6.31
N ARG A 29 -6.82 -6.70 5.90
CA ARG A 29 -7.16 -5.74 4.84
C ARG A 29 -6.66 -4.32 5.15
N LEU A 30 -6.86 -3.85 6.38
CA LEU A 30 -6.38 -2.55 6.82
C LEU A 30 -4.85 -2.46 6.83
N ALA A 31 -4.15 -3.53 7.22
CA ALA A 31 -2.70 -3.62 7.12
C ALA A 31 -2.22 -3.47 5.67
N PHE A 32 -2.85 -4.16 4.72
CA PHE A 32 -2.50 -4.00 3.30
C PHE A 32 -2.77 -2.59 2.77
N ILE A 33 -3.89 -1.97 3.14
CA ILE A 33 -4.14 -0.56 2.81
C ILE A 33 -3.05 0.34 3.40
N TYR A 34 -2.64 0.10 4.65
CA TYR A 34 -1.57 0.88 5.28
C TYR A 34 -0.25 0.72 4.54
N SER A 35 0.12 -0.51 4.16
CA SER A 35 1.32 -0.79 3.36
C SER A 35 1.29 -0.05 2.02
N ASP A 36 0.17 -0.13 1.29
CA ASP A 36 -0.01 0.61 0.02
C ASP A 36 0.28 2.11 0.19
N LEU A 37 -0.21 2.69 1.30
CA LEU A 37 -0.01 4.09 1.63
C LEU A 37 1.43 4.39 2.05
N GLN A 38 2.10 3.46 2.75
CA GLN A 38 3.51 3.61 3.09
C GLN A 38 4.34 3.73 1.82
N VAL A 39 4.16 2.82 0.87
CA VAL A 39 5.06 2.72 -0.27
C VAL A 39 4.72 3.71 -1.39
N SER A 40 3.44 4.11 -1.52
CA SER A 40 3.03 5.11 -2.51
C SER A 40 3.77 6.43 -2.32
N ASN A 41 4.15 7.10 -3.41
CA ASN A 41 4.80 8.41 -3.40
C ASN A 41 4.30 9.34 -4.52
N GLN A 42 5.01 10.44 -4.78
CA GLN A 42 4.67 11.35 -5.88
C GLN A 42 4.92 10.74 -7.27
N LEU A 43 5.86 9.79 -7.38
CA LEU A 43 6.28 9.13 -8.62
C LEU A 43 5.42 7.91 -8.97
N PHE A 44 4.87 7.21 -7.99
CA PHE A 44 4.04 6.03 -8.21
C PHE A 44 3.05 5.81 -7.07
N LEU A 45 1.87 5.30 -7.39
CA LEU A 45 0.91 4.77 -6.42
C LEU A 45 1.01 3.26 -6.40
N ILE A 46 0.87 2.68 -5.21
CA ILE A 46 0.78 1.23 -5.04
C ILE A 46 -0.64 0.86 -4.64
N ILE A 47 -1.14 -0.21 -5.26
CA ILE A 47 -2.36 -0.88 -4.83
C ILE A 47 -2.06 -2.36 -4.70
N SER A 48 -2.04 -2.84 -3.46
CA SER A 48 -2.03 -4.27 -3.17
C SER A 48 -3.35 -4.92 -3.56
N SER A 49 -3.28 -6.15 -4.00
CA SER A 49 -4.42 -7.02 -4.26
C SER A 49 -4.01 -8.47 -3.98
N GLY A 50 -4.67 -9.42 -4.62
CA GLY A 50 -4.46 -10.84 -4.40
C GLY A 50 -5.12 -11.33 -3.11
N SER A 51 -5.02 -12.63 -2.86
CA SER A 51 -5.67 -13.28 -1.73
C SER A 51 -5.29 -12.63 -0.39
N LYS A 52 -4.00 -12.32 -0.19
CA LYS A 52 -3.53 -11.68 1.03
C LYS A 52 -4.12 -10.27 1.19
N GLY A 53 -4.10 -9.47 0.12
CA GLY A 53 -4.71 -8.14 0.07
C GLY A 53 -6.24 -8.16 0.28
N GLU A 54 -6.91 -9.24 -0.08
CA GLU A 54 -8.35 -9.47 0.14
C GLU A 54 -8.67 -9.92 1.58
N GLY A 55 -7.64 -10.14 2.41
CA GLY A 55 -7.77 -10.59 3.80
C GLY A 55 -7.86 -12.11 3.97
N LEU A 56 -7.47 -12.88 2.96
CA LEU A 56 -7.34 -14.34 3.02
C LEU A 56 -5.86 -14.73 3.16
N ASP A 57 -5.54 -15.51 4.18
CA ASP A 57 -4.17 -15.99 4.45
C ASP A 57 -4.19 -17.52 4.53
N LEU A 58 -4.40 -18.13 3.37
CA LEU A 58 -4.36 -19.58 3.17
C LEU A 58 -2.97 -19.97 2.64
N LYS A 59 -2.53 -21.22 2.86
CA LYS A 59 -1.27 -21.72 2.30
C LYS A 59 -1.21 -21.47 0.79
N GLY A 60 -0.17 -20.78 0.33
CA GLY A 60 0.02 -20.31 -1.06
C GLY A 60 -1.05 -19.35 -1.56
N SER A 61 -1.45 -18.41 -0.69
CA SER A 61 -2.17 -17.19 -1.05
C SER A 61 -1.20 -16.24 -1.75
N ASP A 62 -1.61 -15.76 -2.92
CA ASP A 62 -0.92 -14.77 -3.71
C ASP A 62 -0.98 -13.36 -3.07
N PHE A 63 0.04 -12.57 -3.39
CA PHE A 63 0.09 -11.15 -3.14
C PHE A 63 0.42 -10.43 -4.44
N ASP A 64 -0.54 -9.64 -4.93
CA ASP A 64 -0.39 -8.90 -6.17
C ASP A 64 -0.14 -7.43 -5.84
N ILE A 65 0.73 -6.77 -6.60
CA ILE A 65 1.06 -5.36 -6.45
C ILE A 65 0.85 -4.65 -7.78
N MET A 66 0.03 -3.60 -7.78
CA MET A 66 -0.14 -2.72 -8.94
C MET A 66 0.59 -1.40 -8.70
N HIS A 67 1.63 -1.12 -9.47
CA HIS A 67 2.31 0.16 -9.52
C HIS A 67 1.66 1.05 -10.56
N ILE A 68 1.18 2.22 -10.17
CA ILE A 68 0.51 3.18 -11.04
C ILE A 68 1.35 4.43 -11.12
N PHE A 69 1.83 4.76 -12.32
CA PHE A 69 2.56 6.01 -12.54
C PHE A 69 1.57 7.15 -12.76
N PRO A 70 1.53 8.17 -11.88
CA PRO A 70 0.64 9.31 -12.04
C PRO A 70 1.04 10.19 -13.22
N PHE A 71 2.18 9.90 -13.89
CA PHE A 71 2.71 10.59 -15.06
C PHE A 71 1.85 10.50 -16.32
N PHE A 72 0.96 9.51 -16.37
CA PHE A 72 0.06 9.27 -17.48
C PHE A 72 -1.36 9.70 -17.10
N LYS A 73 -1.98 10.52 -17.94
CA LYS A 73 -3.42 10.81 -17.88
C LYS A 73 -4.08 10.18 -19.09
N VAL A 74 -4.96 9.21 -18.86
CA VAL A 74 -5.74 8.57 -19.92
C VAL A 74 -7.16 9.12 -19.91
N PHE A 75 -7.67 9.43 -21.09
CA PHE A 75 -9.05 9.83 -21.35
C PHE A 75 -9.72 8.84 -22.30
N GLU A 76 -11.04 8.67 -22.17
CA GLU A 76 -11.82 7.83 -23.09
C GLU A 76 -11.95 8.49 -24.48
N SER A 77 -12.21 9.80 -24.52
CA SER A 77 -12.25 10.59 -25.76
C SER A 77 -11.42 11.87 -25.63
N ASP A 78 -10.91 12.34 -26.77
CA ASP A 78 -10.28 13.65 -26.94
C ASP A 78 -11.17 14.83 -26.50
N LYS A 79 -12.50 14.69 -26.62
CA LYS A 79 -13.48 15.69 -26.19
C LYS A 79 -13.49 15.93 -24.67
N ASP A 80 -13.04 14.95 -23.89
CA ASP A 80 -12.98 15.04 -22.44
C ASP A 80 -11.76 15.83 -21.94
N ILE A 81 -10.82 16.10 -22.83
CA ILE A 81 -9.57 16.80 -22.51
C ILE A 81 -9.86 18.29 -22.34
N LYS A 82 -9.78 18.76 -21.11
CA LYS A 82 -9.80 20.20 -20.80
C LYS A 82 -8.39 20.78 -20.99
N PRO A 83 -8.24 22.03 -21.47
CA PRO A 83 -6.95 22.70 -21.53
C PRO A 83 -6.45 22.93 -20.10
N VAL A 84 -5.47 22.12 -19.65
CA VAL A 84 -4.88 22.26 -18.33
C VAL A 84 -3.52 22.96 -18.43
N LYS A 85 -3.26 23.92 -17.54
CA LYS A 85 -1.94 24.56 -17.32
C LYS A 85 -1.05 23.73 -16.37
N ASP A 86 -1.20 22.41 -16.36
CA ASP A 86 -0.39 21.52 -15.53
C ASP A 86 0.90 21.23 -16.28
N TYR A 87 2.02 21.70 -15.74
CA TYR A 87 3.35 21.34 -16.23
C TYR A 87 3.62 19.89 -15.82
N CYS A 88 3.93 19.05 -16.81
CA CYS A 88 4.04 17.59 -16.77
C CYS A 88 2.68 16.89 -16.86
N LEU A 89 2.60 15.89 -17.77
CA LEU A 89 1.79 14.66 -17.77
C LEU A 89 1.55 14.21 -19.23
N MET A 90 1.95 12.98 -19.58
CA MET A 90 1.69 12.40 -20.90
C MET A 90 0.19 12.14 -21.03
N THR A 91 -0.47 12.86 -21.94
CA THR A 91 -1.90 12.70 -22.18
C THR A 91 -2.14 11.66 -23.26
N LEU A 92 -2.90 10.62 -22.90
CA LEU A 92 -3.27 9.49 -23.75
C LEU A 92 -4.79 9.45 -23.94
N VAL A 93 -5.23 9.02 -25.12
CA VAL A 93 -6.64 8.81 -25.46
C VAL A 93 -6.83 7.36 -25.85
N MET A 94 -7.93 6.76 -25.41
CA MET A 94 -8.28 5.41 -25.79
C MET A 94 -8.64 5.33 -27.28
N ASN A 95 -8.23 4.26 -27.93
CA ASN A 95 -8.70 3.89 -29.27
C ASN A 95 -9.04 2.39 -29.28
N ILE A 96 -10.32 2.10 -29.44
CA ILE A 96 -10.89 0.73 -29.41
C ILE A 96 -11.02 0.10 -30.80
N GLU A 97 -10.63 0.79 -31.87
CA GLU A 97 -10.63 0.22 -33.22
C GLU A 97 -9.76 -1.03 -33.29
N ASP A 98 -10.29 -2.09 -33.92
CA ASP A 98 -9.63 -3.39 -34.10
C ASP A 98 -9.14 -4.04 -32.80
N THR A 99 -9.83 -3.77 -31.69
CA THR A 99 -9.60 -4.42 -30.41
C THR A 99 -10.80 -5.27 -29.99
N GLN A 100 -10.52 -6.31 -29.20
CA GLN A 100 -11.57 -7.09 -28.55
C GLN A 100 -12.17 -6.32 -27.36
N PRO A 101 -13.40 -6.62 -26.93
CA PRO A 101 -13.96 -6.07 -25.69
C PRO A 101 -12.97 -6.19 -24.52
N CYS A 102 -12.89 -5.15 -23.70
CA CYS A 102 -11.91 -4.98 -22.62
C CYS A 102 -10.46 -4.66 -23.05
N PHE A 103 -10.15 -4.51 -24.34
CA PHE A 103 -8.85 -4.07 -24.82
C PHE A 103 -8.94 -2.71 -25.51
N THR A 104 -7.82 -1.99 -25.56
CA THR A 104 -7.71 -0.69 -26.23
C THR A 104 -6.27 -0.44 -26.66
N HIS A 105 -6.07 0.40 -27.66
CA HIS A 105 -4.81 1.12 -27.87
C HIS A 105 -4.82 2.39 -27.02
N LEU A 106 -3.63 2.87 -26.62
CA LEU A 106 -3.47 4.15 -25.91
C LEU A 106 -2.69 5.12 -26.80
N GLN A 107 -3.38 6.10 -27.38
CA GLN A 107 -2.82 7.04 -28.35
C GLN A 107 -2.35 8.33 -27.70
N LEU A 108 -1.18 8.82 -28.08
CA LEU A 108 -0.68 10.12 -27.64
C LEU A 108 -1.50 11.27 -28.23
N TYR A 109 -1.99 12.17 -27.38
CA TYR A 109 -2.70 13.38 -27.80
C TYR A 109 -1.70 14.48 -28.23
N SER A 110 -1.82 15.03 -29.44
CA SER A 110 -0.74 15.82 -30.06
C SER A 110 -0.54 17.24 -29.50
N ASN A 111 -1.55 17.85 -28.88
CA ASN A 111 -1.57 19.31 -28.74
C ASN A 111 -0.80 19.87 -27.53
N TYR A 112 -0.42 19.06 -26.52
CA TYR A 112 0.14 19.57 -25.26
C TYR A 112 1.12 18.62 -24.53
N ASN A 113 1.95 17.86 -25.24
CA ASN A 113 2.72 16.79 -24.61
C ASN A 113 4.23 17.05 -24.52
N ILE A 114 4.73 17.13 -23.28
CA ILE A 114 6.12 16.82 -22.96
C ILE A 114 6.18 15.32 -22.72
N VAL A 115 6.75 14.57 -23.68
CA VAL A 115 7.05 13.14 -23.49
C VAL A 115 8.40 13.04 -22.79
N PRO A 116 8.48 12.50 -21.56
CA PRO A 116 9.77 12.27 -20.91
C PRO A 116 10.65 11.40 -21.80
N ASP A 117 11.94 11.74 -21.92
CA ASP A 117 12.88 11.04 -22.82
C ASP A 117 12.87 9.52 -22.60
N VAL A 118 12.69 9.10 -21.34
CA VAL A 118 12.64 7.69 -20.93
C VAL A 118 11.50 6.91 -21.60
N PHE A 119 10.38 7.57 -21.94
CA PHE A 119 9.21 6.95 -22.55
C PHE A 119 9.06 7.27 -24.05
N LYS A 120 9.97 8.03 -24.66
CA LYS A 120 9.89 8.31 -26.11
C LYS A 120 9.97 7.03 -26.94
N GLN A 121 10.81 6.09 -26.51
CA GLN A 121 11.03 4.82 -27.21
C GLN A 121 9.85 3.85 -27.10
N THR A 122 8.91 4.07 -26.17
CA THR A 122 7.74 3.20 -26.00
C THR A 122 6.58 3.59 -26.93
N LEU A 123 6.70 4.69 -27.67
CA LEU A 123 5.70 5.16 -28.63
C LEU A 123 6.01 4.64 -30.04
N LEU A 124 5.08 3.90 -30.63
CA LEU A 124 5.18 3.35 -31.99
C LEU A 124 4.13 3.96 -32.91
N LYS A 125 4.41 3.97 -34.21
CA LYS A 125 3.44 4.39 -35.22
C LYS A 125 2.47 3.25 -35.51
N HIS A 126 1.18 3.52 -35.33
CA HIS A 126 0.10 2.64 -35.76
C HIS A 126 -0.96 3.48 -36.46
N ARG A 127 -1.21 3.19 -37.75
CA ARG A 127 -2.14 3.96 -38.62
C ARG A 127 -1.88 5.46 -38.61
N GLY A 128 -0.61 5.86 -38.68
CA GLY A 128 -0.20 7.27 -38.65
C GLY A 128 -0.19 7.92 -37.25
N MET A 129 -0.84 7.29 -36.27
CA MET A 129 -0.91 7.79 -34.89
C MET A 129 0.21 7.25 -34.01
N ASN A 130 0.64 8.04 -33.02
CA ASN A 130 1.60 7.58 -32.02
C ASN A 130 0.85 6.82 -30.92
N VAL A 131 1.12 5.53 -30.77
CA VAL A 131 0.48 4.64 -29.80
C VAL A 131 1.52 4.13 -28.81
N LEU A 132 1.16 4.11 -27.53
CA LEU A 132 2.01 3.57 -26.48
C LEU A 132 1.99 2.04 -26.53
N SER A 133 3.13 1.44 -26.90
CA SER A 133 3.30 -0.01 -26.89
C SER A 133 3.30 -0.54 -25.46
N SER A 134 2.41 -1.50 -25.18
CA SER A 134 2.34 -2.16 -23.89
C SER A 134 3.60 -2.99 -23.60
N ASP A 135 4.16 -3.67 -24.60
CA ASP A 135 5.36 -4.48 -24.43
C ASP A 135 6.64 -3.66 -24.21
N LEU A 136 6.83 -2.58 -24.97
CA LEU A 136 7.98 -1.69 -24.76
C LEU A 136 7.86 -0.97 -23.41
N TYR A 137 6.66 -0.52 -23.06
CA TYR A 137 6.39 0.07 -21.74
C TYR A 137 6.72 -0.90 -20.60
N LYS A 138 6.22 -2.13 -20.67
CA LYS A 138 6.49 -3.18 -19.67
C LYS A 138 7.98 -3.47 -19.54
N SER A 139 8.69 -3.58 -20.66
CA SER A 139 10.14 -3.81 -20.68
C SER A 139 10.90 -2.64 -20.05
N HIS A 140 10.46 -1.41 -20.30
CA HIS A 140 11.05 -0.22 -19.70
C HIS A 140 10.83 -0.19 -18.18
N CYS A 141 9.60 -0.41 -17.71
CA CYS A 141 9.29 -0.47 -16.28
C CYS A 141 10.06 -1.60 -15.58
N LEU A 142 10.22 -2.76 -16.21
CA LEU A 142 11.07 -3.84 -15.68
C LEU A 142 12.51 -3.38 -15.51
N SER A 143 13.09 -2.71 -16.51
CA SER A 143 14.47 -2.22 -16.42
C SER A 143 14.65 -1.23 -15.28
N PHE A 144 13.65 -0.36 -15.03
CA PHE A 144 13.63 0.56 -13.90
C PHE A 144 13.53 -0.20 -12.57
N TYR A 145 12.65 -1.20 -12.48
CA TYR A 145 12.47 -2.02 -11.29
C TYR A 145 13.74 -2.78 -10.90
N VAL A 146 14.37 -3.50 -11.85
CA VAL A 146 15.60 -4.26 -11.61
C VAL A 146 16.74 -3.35 -11.16
N LYS A 147 16.90 -2.17 -11.78
CA LYS A 147 17.92 -1.18 -11.39
C LYS A 147 17.69 -0.62 -9.99
N THR A 148 16.43 -0.42 -9.61
CA THR A 148 16.06 0.22 -8.33
C THR A 148 16.17 -0.75 -7.17
N PHE A 149 15.72 -2.00 -7.34
CA PHE A 149 15.58 -2.96 -6.25
C PHE A 149 16.65 -4.07 -6.25
N SER A 150 17.58 -4.06 -7.21
CA SER A 150 18.72 -5.00 -7.27
C SER A 150 18.35 -6.49 -7.21
N HIS A 151 17.14 -6.87 -7.65
CA HIS A 151 16.71 -8.27 -7.66
C HIS A 151 17.21 -8.98 -8.94
N PRO A 152 18.19 -9.91 -8.84
CA PRO A 152 18.86 -10.48 -10.00
C PRO A 152 18.00 -11.53 -10.72
N HIS A 153 16.97 -12.08 -10.06
CA HIS A 153 16.12 -13.13 -10.60
C HIS A 153 14.67 -12.65 -10.67
N HIS A 154 14.14 -12.55 -11.88
CA HIS A 154 12.74 -12.19 -12.12
C HIS A 154 12.15 -13.03 -13.25
N LYS A 155 10.84 -13.28 -13.17
CA LYS A 155 10.09 -13.96 -14.24
C LYS A 155 8.99 -13.06 -14.74
N ILE A 156 9.00 -12.77 -16.04
CA ILE A 156 7.89 -12.08 -16.69
C ILE A 156 6.82 -13.10 -17.05
N HIS A 157 5.57 -12.86 -16.65
CA HIS A 157 4.43 -13.65 -17.10
C HIS A 157 3.17 -12.78 -17.22
N GLY A 158 2.50 -12.86 -18.38
CA GLY A 158 1.36 -11.99 -18.67
C GLY A 158 1.70 -10.50 -18.51
N PRO A 159 0.92 -9.72 -17.72
CA PRO A 159 1.22 -8.32 -17.42
C PRO A 159 2.18 -8.15 -16.24
N CYS A 160 2.58 -9.23 -15.56
CA CYS A 160 3.26 -9.21 -14.28
C CYS A 160 4.73 -9.60 -14.36
N ILE A 161 5.48 -9.15 -13.37
CA ILE A 161 6.85 -9.57 -13.06
C ILE A 161 6.81 -10.19 -11.67
N THR A 162 7.27 -11.43 -11.56
CA THR A 162 7.41 -12.14 -10.28
C THR A 162 8.86 -12.12 -9.84
N ASP A 163 9.09 -11.73 -8.59
CA ASP A 163 10.36 -11.94 -7.91
C ASP A 163 10.44 -13.39 -7.40
N TYR A 164 11.56 -14.07 -7.68
CA TYR A 164 11.74 -15.47 -7.26
C TYR A 164 11.91 -15.63 -5.75
N GLU A 165 12.31 -14.58 -5.02
CA GLU A 165 12.53 -14.66 -3.57
C GLU A 165 11.23 -14.44 -2.76
N ASP A 166 10.25 -13.72 -3.30
CA ASP A 166 9.14 -13.17 -2.52
C ASP A 166 7.71 -13.57 -2.96
N GLU A 167 7.52 -14.40 -4.01
CA GLU A 167 6.18 -14.83 -4.51
C GLU A 167 5.19 -13.68 -4.82
N PHE A 168 5.67 -12.46 -5.09
CA PHE A 168 4.81 -11.31 -5.37
C PHE A 168 4.73 -10.99 -6.87
N ASP A 169 3.51 -10.84 -7.38
CA ASP A 169 3.27 -10.47 -8.78
C ASP A 169 3.08 -8.96 -8.92
N THR A 170 4.02 -8.31 -9.61
CA THR A 170 4.02 -6.86 -9.82
C THR A 170 3.55 -6.48 -11.22
N ALA A 171 2.51 -5.65 -11.33
CA ALA A 171 2.01 -5.10 -12.59
C ALA A 171 2.18 -3.57 -12.63
N PHE A 172 2.71 -3.05 -13.74
CA PHE A 172 2.87 -1.61 -13.97
C PHE A 172 1.68 -1.07 -14.76
N CYS A 173 0.74 -0.44 -14.06
CA CYS A 173 -0.53 0.02 -14.57
C CYS A 173 -0.51 1.51 -14.94
N ILE A 174 -1.43 1.89 -15.80
CA ILE A 174 -1.80 3.30 -16.06
C ILE A 174 -3.24 3.52 -15.59
N LYS A 175 -3.54 4.69 -15.03
CA LYS A 175 -4.88 5.01 -14.50
C LYS A 175 -5.67 5.92 -15.45
N CYS A 176 -6.96 5.63 -15.59
CA CYS A 176 -7.97 6.58 -16.05
C CYS A 176 -8.93 6.87 -14.90
N ASP A 177 -9.19 8.16 -14.65
CA ASP A 177 -10.10 8.56 -13.58
C ASP A 177 -11.59 8.45 -13.99
N GLN A 178 -11.88 8.23 -15.28
CA GLN A 178 -13.24 8.06 -15.79
C GLN A 178 -13.73 6.61 -15.64
N TRP A 179 -15.03 6.46 -15.35
CA TRP A 179 -15.73 5.19 -15.55
C TRP A 179 -16.15 5.08 -17.01
N LEU A 180 -15.59 4.09 -17.71
CA LEU A 180 -15.71 3.97 -19.16
C LEU A 180 -17.14 3.71 -19.63
N SER A 181 -17.47 4.23 -20.82
CA SER A 181 -18.76 4.05 -21.49
C SER A 181 -19.15 2.57 -21.63
N ILE A 182 -18.19 1.70 -21.99
CA ILE A 182 -18.39 0.25 -22.12
C ILE A 182 -18.87 -0.44 -20.82
N ALA A 183 -18.59 0.17 -19.66
CA ALA A 183 -18.99 -0.34 -18.35
C ALA A 183 -20.16 0.44 -17.74
N GLN A 184 -20.75 1.43 -18.44
CA GLN A 184 -21.92 2.18 -17.96
C GLN A 184 -23.15 1.29 -17.70
N PRO A 185 -23.45 0.25 -18.50
CA PRO A 185 -24.58 -0.64 -18.21
C PRO A 185 -24.50 -1.32 -16.84
N TRP A 186 -23.30 -1.47 -16.28
CA TRP A 186 -23.12 -1.98 -14.92
C TRP A 186 -23.73 -1.06 -13.85
N ILE A 187 -23.77 0.25 -14.07
CA ILE A 187 -24.32 1.21 -13.10
C ILE A 187 -25.84 1.07 -13.03
N THR A 188 -26.50 1.01 -14.19
CA THR A 188 -27.95 1.11 -14.32
C THR A 188 -28.69 -0.22 -14.25
N ARG A 189 -27.98 -1.36 -14.28
CA ARG A 189 -28.64 -2.68 -14.27
C ARG A 189 -29.46 -2.90 -12.98
N PRO A 190 -30.63 -3.57 -13.08
CA PRO A 190 -31.46 -3.87 -11.92
C PRO A 190 -30.76 -4.86 -10.99
N ARG A 191 -30.86 -4.62 -9.68
CA ARG A 191 -30.23 -5.44 -8.63
C ARG A 191 -31.06 -5.38 -7.35
N SER A 192 -31.04 -6.47 -6.58
CA SER A 192 -31.94 -6.64 -5.43
C SER A 192 -31.54 -5.83 -4.21
N ALA A 193 -30.23 -5.76 -3.88
CA ALA A 193 -29.74 -5.04 -2.70
C ALA A 193 -28.25 -4.70 -2.73
N TRP A 194 -27.40 -5.64 -3.18
CA TRP A 194 -25.96 -5.46 -3.30
C TRP A 194 -25.55 -5.41 -4.77
N PRO A 195 -24.60 -4.56 -5.18
CA PRO A 195 -23.99 -3.46 -4.43
C PRO A 195 -24.98 -2.33 -4.13
N SER A 196 -24.79 -1.62 -3.00
CA SER A 196 -25.62 -0.44 -2.68
C SER A 196 -25.32 0.74 -3.62
N PRO A 197 -26.23 1.71 -3.79
CA PRO A 197 -26.00 2.92 -4.58
C PRO A 197 -24.72 3.68 -4.16
N GLU A 198 -24.44 3.78 -2.86
CA GLU A 198 -23.23 4.43 -2.34
C GLU A 198 -21.97 3.66 -2.75
N LEU A 199 -22.03 2.34 -2.73
CA LEU A 199 -20.92 1.48 -3.14
C LEU A 199 -20.64 1.60 -4.65
N ILE A 200 -21.69 1.70 -5.47
CA ILE A 200 -21.60 1.92 -6.92
C ILE A 200 -20.98 3.30 -7.20
N SER A 201 -21.45 4.35 -6.52
CA SER A 201 -20.89 5.70 -6.63
C SER A 201 -19.42 5.73 -6.24
N LYS A 202 -19.05 5.06 -5.14
CA LYS A 202 -17.65 4.93 -4.71
C LYS A 202 -16.80 4.24 -5.79
N ILE A 203 -17.25 3.10 -6.31
CA ILE A 203 -16.54 2.32 -7.34
C ILE A 203 -16.32 3.15 -8.61
N THR A 204 -17.38 3.77 -9.12
CA THR A 204 -17.33 4.54 -10.37
C THR A 204 -16.45 5.78 -10.24
N SER A 205 -16.39 6.40 -9.05
CA SER A 205 -15.50 7.53 -8.76
C SER A 205 -14.00 7.20 -8.75
N CYS A 206 -13.64 5.91 -8.74
CA CYS A 206 -12.25 5.47 -8.77
C CYS A 206 -11.69 5.31 -10.19
N GLY A 207 -12.56 5.28 -11.21
CA GLY A 207 -12.18 5.04 -12.60
C GLY A 207 -11.71 3.61 -12.86
N VAL A 208 -10.78 3.45 -13.80
CA VAL A 208 -10.25 2.14 -14.24
C VAL A 208 -8.72 2.16 -14.37
N LEU A 209 -8.12 0.98 -14.47
CA LEU A 209 -6.70 0.80 -14.76
C LEU A 209 -6.49 0.17 -16.14
N PHE A 210 -5.33 0.41 -16.73
CA PHE A 210 -4.84 -0.28 -17.93
C PHE A 210 -3.60 -1.09 -17.56
N VAL A 211 -3.62 -2.38 -17.86
CA VAL A 211 -2.48 -3.29 -17.66
C VAL A 211 -1.81 -3.60 -19.01
N PRO A 212 -0.47 -3.72 -19.06
CA PRO A 212 0.29 -3.82 -20.30
C PRO A 212 0.31 -5.25 -20.85
N ILE A 213 -0.86 -5.69 -21.34
CA ILE A 213 -1.05 -6.97 -22.00
C ILE A 213 -2.11 -6.85 -23.10
N GLY A 214 -1.80 -7.38 -24.28
CA GLY A 214 -2.71 -7.43 -25.41
C GLY A 214 -3.58 -8.68 -25.45
N TYR A 215 -4.51 -8.68 -26.41
CA TYR A 215 -5.34 -9.86 -26.66
C TYR A 215 -4.51 -10.92 -27.38
N LYS A 216 -4.40 -12.09 -26.76
CA LYS A 216 -3.53 -13.18 -27.24
C LYS A 216 -3.90 -13.60 -28.67
N GLY A 217 -2.92 -13.57 -29.56
CA GLY A 217 -3.07 -13.96 -30.96
C GLY A 217 -3.61 -12.85 -31.87
N SER A 218 -3.73 -11.61 -31.37
CA SER A 218 -4.00 -10.46 -32.21
C SER A 218 -2.73 -9.97 -32.93
N ILE A 219 -2.88 -9.42 -34.14
CA ILE A 219 -1.74 -8.92 -34.95
C ILE A 219 -0.97 -7.82 -34.21
N ASN A 220 -1.69 -6.98 -33.46
CA ASN A 220 -1.14 -5.83 -32.73
C ASN A 220 -1.10 -6.07 -31.22
N GLU A 221 -0.92 -7.32 -30.77
CA GLU A 221 -0.94 -7.69 -29.34
C GLU A 221 0.00 -6.80 -28.49
N HIS A 222 1.20 -6.53 -28.99
CA HIS A 222 2.23 -5.70 -28.36
C HIS A 222 1.88 -4.19 -28.22
N LEU A 223 0.81 -3.73 -28.86
CA LEU A 223 0.30 -2.35 -28.79
C LEU A 223 -0.93 -2.23 -27.88
N GLN A 224 -1.57 -3.35 -27.55
CA GLN A 224 -2.84 -3.36 -26.86
C GLN A 224 -2.66 -3.37 -25.35
N TRP A 225 -3.62 -2.72 -24.68
CA TRP A 225 -3.74 -2.63 -23.23
C TRP A 225 -5.07 -3.23 -22.81
N ARG A 226 -5.10 -3.95 -21.69
CA ARG A 226 -6.34 -4.50 -21.13
C ARG A 226 -6.89 -3.59 -20.05
N ILE A 227 -8.17 -3.28 -20.13
CA ILE A 227 -8.92 -2.59 -19.08
C ILE A 227 -9.01 -3.51 -17.85
N SER A 228 -8.67 -2.96 -16.69
CA SER A 228 -8.63 -3.65 -15.42
C SER A 228 -9.50 -2.93 -14.39
N PHE A 229 -10.38 -3.69 -13.76
CA PHE A 229 -11.26 -3.23 -12.69
C PHE A 229 -10.76 -3.63 -11.30
N SER A 230 -9.48 -3.99 -11.14
CA SER A 230 -8.92 -4.50 -9.88
C SER A 230 -9.23 -3.65 -8.64
N VAL A 231 -9.28 -2.31 -8.78
CA VAL A 231 -9.66 -1.41 -7.68
C VAL A 231 -11.14 -1.58 -7.32
N ALA A 232 -12.02 -1.61 -8.31
CA ALA A 232 -13.45 -1.86 -8.12
C ALA A 232 -13.70 -3.25 -7.51
N GLU A 233 -12.99 -4.28 -8.00
CA GLU A 233 -13.05 -5.63 -7.47
C GLU A 233 -12.62 -5.69 -6.00
N LYS A 234 -11.51 -5.02 -5.64
CA LYS A 234 -11.04 -4.92 -4.25
C LYS A 234 -12.12 -4.29 -3.37
N ILE A 235 -12.74 -3.20 -3.82
CA ILE A 235 -13.83 -2.53 -3.10
C ILE A 235 -15.04 -3.46 -2.91
N LEU A 236 -15.45 -4.20 -3.94
CA LEU A 236 -16.55 -5.17 -3.86
C LEU A 236 -16.25 -6.29 -2.85
N ILE A 237 -15.06 -6.90 -2.91
CA ILE A 237 -14.66 -7.97 -1.97
C ILE A 237 -14.60 -7.44 -0.52
N TYR A 238 -14.20 -6.18 -0.34
CA TYR A 238 -14.16 -5.56 0.97
C TYR A 238 -15.56 -5.31 1.54
N SER A 239 -16.56 -5.17 0.67
CA SER A 239 -17.98 -5.00 1.04
C SER A 239 -18.73 -6.32 1.30
N PHE A 240 -18.13 -7.47 0.99
CA PHE A 240 -18.75 -8.77 1.29
C PHE A 240 -19.00 -8.93 2.79
N SER A 241 -20.15 -9.52 3.11
CA SER A 241 -20.39 -10.11 4.41
C SER A 241 -19.34 -11.19 4.70
N HIS A 242 -19.11 -11.49 5.98
CA HIS A 242 -18.13 -12.52 6.32
C HIS A 242 -18.51 -13.89 5.72
N THR A 243 -19.80 -14.22 5.67
CA THR A 243 -20.33 -15.43 5.03
C THR A 243 -19.96 -15.51 3.53
N GLN A 244 -20.16 -14.42 2.78
CA GLN A 244 -19.78 -14.33 1.36
C GLN A 244 -18.27 -14.57 1.17
N LEU A 245 -17.45 -13.93 1.99
CA LEU A 245 -16.00 -14.11 1.95
C LEU A 245 -15.58 -15.55 2.26
N LEU A 246 -16.21 -16.19 3.26
CA LEU A 246 -15.93 -17.59 3.58
C LEU A 246 -16.36 -18.53 2.45
N CYS A 247 -17.50 -18.29 1.79
CA CYS A 247 -17.89 -19.03 0.57
C CYS A 247 -16.85 -18.86 -0.55
N TYR A 248 -16.34 -17.64 -0.76
CA TYR A 248 -15.27 -17.39 -1.72
C TYR A 248 -13.99 -18.18 -1.36
N ALA A 249 -13.60 -18.18 -0.09
CA ALA A 249 -12.46 -18.95 0.39
C ALA A 249 -12.65 -20.46 0.21
N LEU A 250 -13.85 -21.00 0.48
CA LEU A 250 -14.18 -22.40 0.24
C LEU A 250 -14.06 -22.78 -1.24
N LEU A 251 -14.51 -21.92 -2.17
CA LEU A 251 -14.33 -22.15 -3.61
C LEU A 251 -12.84 -22.19 -3.99
N LYS A 252 -12.00 -21.32 -3.40
CA LYS A 252 -10.55 -21.32 -3.65
C LYS A 252 -9.89 -22.59 -3.10
N ILE A 253 -10.27 -23.05 -1.91
CA ILE A 253 -9.79 -24.31 -1.32
C ILE A 253 -10.22 -25.50 -2.19
N LEU A 254 -11.48 -25.55 -2.63
CA LEU A 254 -11.99 -26.57 -3.55
C LEU A 254 -11.18 -26.61 -4.85
N LEU A 255 -10.93 -25.45 -5.46
CA LEU A 255 -10.13 -25.36 -6.68
C LEU A 255 -8.70 -25.87 -6.43
N LYS A 256 -8.04 -25.39 -5.38
CA LYS A 256 -6.62 -25.65 -5.13
C LYS A 256 -6.34 -27.07 -4.66
N GLU A 257 -7.14 -27.58 -3.73
CA GLU A 257 -6.83 -28.81 -3.00
C GLU A 257 -7.64 -30.00 -3.49
N ILE A 258 -8.67 -29.81 -4.31
CA ILE A 258 -9.50 -30.91 -4.81
C ILE A 258 -9.42 -30.96 -6.34
N VAL A 259 -9.76 -29.87 -7.04
CA VAL A 259 -9.76 -29.84 -8.52
C VAL A 259 -8.34 -29.94 -9.08
N ASN A 260 -7.41 -29.10 -8.60
CA ASN A 260 -6.04 -29.04 -9.12
C ASN A 260 -5.14 -30.23 -8.72
N ARG A 261 -5.66 -31.19 -7.94
CA ARG A 261 -4.98 -32.49 -7.77
C ARG A 261 -4.91 -33.25 -9.09
N ASN A 262 -5.91 -33.08 -9.94
CA ASN A 262 -5.84 -33.55 -11.32
C ASN A 262 -5.02 -32.53 -12.14
N LYS A 263 -3.81 -32.94 -12.56
CA LYS A 263 -2.87 -32.09 -13.30
C LYS A 263 -3.45 -31.61 -14.64
N ASP A 264 -4.30 -32.41 -15.28
CA ASP A 264 -4.93 -32.07 -16.57
C ASP A 264 -5.95 -30.94 -16.44
N LEU A 265 -6.42 -30.66 -15.22
CA LEU A 265 -7.36 -29.58 -14.94
C LEU A 265 -6.67 -28.28 -14.48
N LYS A 266 -5.36 -28.34 -14.20
CA LYS A 266 -4.61 -27.18 -13.71
C LYS A 266 -4.61 -26.08 -14.77
N GLY A 267 -5.05 -24.88 -14.39
CA GLY A 267 -5.13 -23.72 -15.28
C GLY A 267 -6.41 -23.63 -16.12
N LEU A 268 -7.30 -24.62 -16.04
CA LEU A 268 -8.63 -24.56 -16.66
C LEU A 268 -9.56 -23.60 -15.91
N LEU A 269 -9.49 -23.60 -14.57
CA LEU A 269 -10.09 -22.60 -13.70
C LEU A 269 -9.01 -21.80 -12.97
N CYS A 270 -9.32 -20.54 -12.65
CA CYS A 270 -8.47 -19.68 -11.82
C CYS A 270 -9.30 -18.91 -10.78
N SER A 271 -8.62 -18.28 -9.83
CA SER A 271 -9.22 -17.48 -8.75
C SER A 271 -10.08 -16.33 -9.27
N TYR A 272 -9.75 -15.76 -10.43
CA TYR A 272 -10.51 -14.69 -11.08
C TYR A 272 -11.92 -15.11 -11.50
N PHE A 273 -12.09 -16.33 -12.01
CA PHE A 273 -13.41 -16.86 -12.36
C PHE A 273 -14.28 -17.08 -11.13
N LEU A 274 -13.69 -17.61 -10.05
CA LEU A 274 -14.40 -17.78 -8.78
C LEU A 274 -14.81 -16.44 -8.16
N LYS A 275 -13.96 -15.41 -8.29
CA LYS A 275 -14.25 -14.05 -7.85
C LYS A 275 -15.43 -13.46 -8.64
N THR A 276 -15.38 -13.55 -9.96
CA THR A 276 -16.46 -13.08 -10.86
C THR A 276 -17.78 -13.80 -10.56
N LEU A 277 -17.74 -15.12 -10.35
CA LEU A 277 -18.89 -15.92 -9.93
C LEU A 277 -19.48 -15.40 -8.62
N MET A 278 -18.65 -15.13 -7.61
CA MET A 278 -19.10 -14.61 -6.31
C MET A 278 -19.76 -13.24 -6.44
N PHE A 279 -19.28 -12.37 -7.34
CA PHE A 279 -19.95 -11.08 -7.57
C PHE A 279 -21.36 -11.26 -8.14
N TRP A 280 -21.53 -12.11 -9.16
CA TRP A 280 -22.86 -12.38 -9.72
C TRP A 280 -23.82 -12.96 -8.68
N ILE A 281 -23.40 -14.00 -7.95
CA ILE A 281 -24.28 -14.63 -6.96
C ILE A 281 -24.60 -13.65 -5.81
N SER A 282 -23.65 -12.82 -5.40
CA SER A 282 -23.88 -11.82 -4.36
C SER A 282 -24.86 -10.73 -4.80
N GLU A 283 -24.91 -10.38 -6.09
CA GLU A 283 -25.86 -9.42 -6.64
C GLU A 283 -27.28 -10.02 -6.77
N GLU A 284 -27.37 -11.28 -7.16
CA GLU A 284 -28.65 -11.98 -7.41
C GLU A 284 -29.30 -12.53 -6.14
N THR A 285 -28.52 -12.71 -5.06
CA THR A 285 -29.00 -13.30 -3.78
C THR A 285 -29.32 -12.21 -2.77
N ASP A 286 -30.45 -12.34 -2.08
CA ASP A 286 -30.84 -11.42 -1.03
C ASP A 286 -29.78 -11.36 0.10
N THR A 287 -29.52 -10.16 0.61
CA THR A 287 -28.49 -9.95 1.65
C THR A 287 -28.78 -10.74 2.94
N SER A 288 -30.04 -11.01 3.27
CA SER A 288 -30.47 -11.78 4.44
C SER A 288 -30.15 -13.28 4.35
N GLU A 289 -29.81 -13.79 3.17
CA GLU A 289 -29.38 -15.19 3.01
C GLU A 289 -27.94 -15.41 3.48
N TRP A 290 -27.09 -14.38 3.45
CA TRP A 290 -25.66 -14.49 3.76
C TRP A 290 -25.37 -14.50 5.27
N ARG A 291 -26.01 -15.39 6.01
CA ARG A 291 -25.89 -15.56 7.46
C ARG A 291 -24.95 -16.70 7.85
N SER A 292 -24.40 -16.63 9.05
CA SER A 292 -23.50 -17.66 9.59
C SER A 292 -24.14 -19.04 9.69
N ASP A 293 -25.44 -19.11 10.01
CA ASP A 293 -26.20 -20.37 10.08
C ASP A 293 -26.67 -20.87 8.70
N ASN A 294 -26.31 -20.16 7.61
CA ASN A 294 -26.62 -20.51 6.23
C ASN A 294 -25.37 -20.76 5.36
N ILE A 295 -24.17 -20.78 5.96
CA ILE A 295 -22.91 -20.92 5.21
C ILE A 295 -22.86 -22.15 4.30
N ILE A 296 -23.41 -23.28 4.74
CA ILE A 296 -23.44 -24.52 3.95
C ILE A 296 -24.35 -24.33 2.72
N PRO A 297 -25.65 -24.00 2.87
CA PRO A 297 -26.51 -23.69 1.72
C PRO A 297 -25.92 -22.64 0.78
N CYS A 298 -25.35 -21.55 1.30
CA CYS A 298 -24.69 -20.52 0.49
C CYS A 298 -23.55 -21.10 -0.36
N PHE A 299 -22.66 -21.90 0.24
CA PHE A 299 -21.58 -22.56 -0.49
C PHE A 299 -22.11 -23.52 -1.56
N MET A 300 -23.16 -24.29 -1.25
CA MET A 300 -23.77 -25.21 -2.22
C MET A 300 -24.39 -24.46 -3.41
N ALA A 301 -25.01 -23.30 -3.17
CA ALA A 301 -25.52 -22.43 -4.23
C ALA A 301 -24.38 -21.92 -5.14
N CYS A 302 -23.25 -21.52 -4.54
CA CYS A 302 -22.04 -21.15 -5.29
C CYS A 302 -21.53 -22.28 -6.18
N LEU A 303 -21.44 -23.51 -5.64
CA LEU A 303 -20.99 -24.67 -6.39
C LEU A 303 -21.96 -25.02 -7.53
N LYS A 304 -23.27 -24.96 -7.28
CA LYS A 304 -24.29 -25.17 -8.30
C LYS A 304 -24.18 -24.17 -9.45
N ARG A 305 -23.99 -22.88 -9.14
CA ARG A 305 -23.80 -21.84 -10.17
C ARG A 305 -22.50 -22.06 -10.95
N LEU A 306 -21.40 -22.45 -10.29
CA LEU A 306 -20.15 -22.77 -10.98
C LEU A 306 -20.34 -23.92 -11.98
N ILE A 307 -21.00 -25.01 -11.57
CA ILE A 307 -21.31 -26.14 -12.46
C ILE A 307 -22.16 -25.68 -13.66
N TYR A 308 -23.17 -24.83 -13.43
CA TYR A 308 -23.99 -24.27 -14.49
C TYR A 308 -23.16 -23.45 -15.49
N CYS A 309 -22.35 -22.51 -15.01
CA CYS A 309 -21.50 -21.66 -15.85
C CYS A 309 -20.54 -22.51 -16.70
N ILE A 310 -19.92 -23.54 -16.13
CA ILE A 310 -19.01 -24.43 -16.86
C ILE A 310 -19.79 -25.25 -17.89
N LYS A 311 -20.94 -25.84 -17.52
CA LYS A 311 -21.76 -26.66 -18.43
C LYS A 311 -22.18 -25.91 -19.68
N TYR A 312 -22.55 -24.64 -19.53
CA TYR A 312 -23.01 -23.80 -20.64
C TYR A 312 -21.93 -22.85 -21.16
N SER A 313 -20.65 -23.05 -20.77
CA SER A 313 -19.51 -22.22 -21.19
C SER A 313 -19.76 -20.71 -21.06
N THR A 314 -20.49 -20.30 -20.01
CA THR A 314 -20.97 -18.93 -19.84
C THR A 314 -20.61 -18.42 -18.45
N LEU A 315 -19.67 -17.49 -18.39
CA LEU A 315 -19.38 -16.65 -17.23
C LEU A 315 -19.07 -15.25 -17.71
N LEU A 316 -20.06 -14.36 -17.66
CA LEU A 316 -19.91 -12.99 -18.14
C LEU A 316 -19.00 -12.20 -17.19
N HIS A 317 -18.15 -11.34 -17.74
CA HIS A 317 -17.35 -10.42 -16.96
C HIS A 317 -18.27 -9.47 -16.18
N TYR A 318 -18.00 -9.27 -14.89
CA TYR A 318 -18.97 -8.64 -13.99
C TYR A 318 -19.32 -7.20 -14.38
N PHE A 319 -18.33 -6.42 -14.85
CA PHE A 319 -18.50 -5.02 -15.25
C PHE A 319 -18.79 -4.80 -16.74
N ILE A 320 -18.48 -5.79 -17.59
CA ILE A 320 -18.62 -5.71 -19.06
C ILE A 320 -19.24 -7.04 -19.52
N PRO A 321 -20.57 -7.21 -19.40
CA PRO A 321 -21.21 -8.50 -19.63
C PRO A 321 -21.05 -9.05 -21.05
N ASP A 322 -20.77 -8.21 -22.05
CA ASP A 322 -20.48 -8.62 -23.42
C ASP A 322 -19.21 -9.48 -23.54
N ASN A 323 -18.32 -9.45 -22.53
CA ASN A 323 -17.14 -10.29 -22.48
C ASN A 323 -17.42 -11.58 -21.68
N ASN A 324 -17.61 -12.71 -22.38
CA ASN A 324 -17.74 -14.03 -21.75
C ASN A 324 -16.37 -14.66 -21.47
N LEU A 325 -16.00 -14.75 -20.18
CA LEU A 325 -14.72 -15.26 -19.70
C LEU A 325 -14.51 -16.77 -19.97
N PHE A 326 -15.59 -17.52 -20.19
CA PHE A 326 -15.52 -18.97 -20.42
C PHE A 326 -15.53 -19.35 -21.88
N TYR A 327 -15.85 -18.41 -22.79
CA TYR A 327 -15.99 -18.70 -24.21
C TYR A 327 -14.75 -19.40 -24.77
N THR A 328 -13.58 -18.75 -24.74
CA THR A 328 -12.34 -19.34 -25.30
C THR A 328 -11.75 -20.48 -24.46
N LYS A 329 -12.17 -20.63 -23.20
CA LYS A 329 -11.63 -21.66 -22.28
C LYS A 329 -12.32 -23.01 -22.41
N PHE A 330 -13.63 -23.02 -22.67
CA PHE A 330 -14.43 -24.24 -22.64
C PHE A 330 -15.06 -24.64 -23.98
N LEU A 331 -15.07 -23.77 -25.01
CA LEU A 331 -15.70 -24.07 -26.31
C LEU A 331 -15.21 -25.39 -26.95
N ASN A 332 -13.99 -25.85 -26.64
CA ASN A 332 -13.38 -27.06 -27.19
C ASN A 332 -12.56 -27.87 -26.16
N SER A 333 -12.84 -27.74 -24.86
CA SER A 333 -12.02 -28.39 -23.83
C SER A 333 -12.42 -29.85 -23.63
N LYS A 334 -11.53 -30.79 -23.97
CA LYS A 334 -11.67 -32.23 -23.65
C LYS A 334 -11.85 -32.49 -22.14
N ASN A 335 -11.39 -31.55 -21.31
CA ASN A 335 -11.37 -31.66 -19.85
C ASN A 335 -12.60 -31.03 -19.16
N GLN A 336 -13.51 -30.41 -19.92
CA GLN A 336 -14.73 -29.79 -19.39
C GLN A 336 -15.61 -30.81 -18.66
N ASN A 337 -15.88 -31.97 -19.27
CA ASN A 337 -16.71 -33.02 -18.68
C ASN A 337 -16.09 -33.60 -17.41
N THR A 338 -14.77 -33.82 -17.41
CA THR A 338 -14.03 -34.28 -16.23
C THR A 338 -14.17 -33.29 -15.08
N LEU A 339 -14.00 -31.99 -15.34
CA LEU A 339 -14.19 -30.94 -14.33
C LEU A 339 -15.62 -30.91 -13.80
N ILE A 340 -16.63 -30.99 -14.68
CA ILE A 340 -18.05 -31.03 -14.29
C ILE A 340 -18.32 -32.24 -13.39
N ASN A 341 -17.76 -33.41 -13.71
CA ASN A 341 -17.97 -34.63 -12.91
C ASN A 341 -17.37 -34.49 -11.51
N ILE A 342 -16.17 -33.92 -11.38
CA ILE A 342 -15.56 -33.65 -10.07
C ILE A 342 -16.41 -32.67 -9.26
N LEU A 343 -16.89 -31.58 -9.87
CA LEU A 343 -17.72 -30.59 -9.19
C LEU A 343 -19.10 -31.14 -8.83
N LYS A 344 -19.70 -32.00 -9.66
CA LYS A 344 -20.95 -32.72 -9.34
C LYS A 344 -20.77 -33.67 -8.16
N ASN A 345 -19.65 -34.40 -8.12
CA ASN A 345 -19.32 -35.24 -6.96
C ASN A 345 -19.16 -34.39 -5.69
N ALA A 346 -18.45 -33.25 -5.77
CA ALA A 346 -18.36 -32.31 -4.66
C ALA A 346 -19.74 -31.79 -4.23
N TYR A 347 -20.65 -31.53 -5.17
CA TYR A 347 -22.01 -31.09 -4.88
C TYR A 347 -22.84 -32.19 -4.19
N GLN A 348 -22.71 -33.45 -4.62
CA GLN A 348 -23.40 -34.58 -3.99
C GLN A 348 -22.86 -34.89 -2.59
N THR A 349 -21.55 -34.76 -2.40
CA THR A 349 -20.86 -35.03 -1.12
C THR A 349 -21.08 -33.90 -0.10
N GLY A 350 -21.38 -32.68 -0.56
CA GLY A 350 -21.50 -31.51 0.30
C GLY A 350 -20.18 -31.14 0.97
N ILE A 351 -20.23 -30.59 2.19
CA ILE A 351 -19.03 -30.19 2.93
C ILE A 351 -18.09 -31.35 3.29
N GLN A 352 -18.56 -32.61 3.22
CA GLN A 352 -17.72 -33.77 3.50
C GLN A 352 -16.59 -33.94 2.49
N ILE A 353 -16.66 -33.30 1.31
CA ILE A 353 -15.59 -33.30 0.31
C ILE A 353 -14.28 -32.74 0.88
N PHE A 354 -14.39 -31.80 1.84
CA PHE A 354 -13.26 -31.19 2.52
C PHE A 354 -12.57 -32.10 3.54
N SER A 355 -13.13 -33.28 3.85
CA SER A 355 -12.41 -34.31 4.62
C SER A 355 -11.11 -34.73 3.93
N SER A 356 -11.04 -34.57 2.61
CA SER A 356 -9.85 -34.85 1.81
C SER A 356 -8.94 -33.63 1.63
N SER A 357 -9.31 -32.43 2.08
CA SER A 357 -8.55 -31.18 1.91
C SER A 357 -7.46 -31.03 2.97
N GLU A 358 -6.27 -30.58 2.58
CA GLU A 358 -5.18 -30.30 3.54
C GLU A 358 -5.60 -29.25 4.56
N THR A 359 -6.28 -28.18 4.11
CA THR A 359 -6.67 -27.06 4.99
C THR A 359 -7.83 -27.40 5.92
N LEU A 360 -8.79 -28.22 5.46
CA LEU A 360 -10.10 -28.38 6.13
C LEU A 360 -10.41 -29.82 6.60
N HIS A 361 -9.49 -30.79 6.48
CA HIS A 361 -9.74 -32.21 6.81
C HIS A 361 -10.25 -32.46 8.24
N ASP A 362 -9.88 -31.63 9.22
CA ASP A 362 -10.15 -31.85 10.64
C ASP A 362 -11.47 -31.22 11.13
N TYR A 363 -12.29 -30.65 10.25
CA TYR A 363 -13.52 -29.92 10.64
C TYR A 363 -14.49 -30.75 11.48
N LYS A 364 -14.58 -32.08 11.26
CA LYS A 364 -15.44 -32.99 12.04
C LYS A 364 -14.94 -33.22 13.46
N ARG A 365 -13.63 -33.03 13.71
CA ARG A 365 -13.00 -33.18 15.04
C ARG A 365 -12.99 -31.86 15.82
N PHE A 366 -13.50 -30.78 15.23
CA PHE A 366 -13.52 -29.48 15.86
C PHE A 366 -14.46 -29.49 17.08
N PRO A 367 -13.96 -29.21 18.30
CA PRO A 367 -14.81 -29.25 19.49
C PRO A 367 -15.88 -28.15 19.44
N CYS A 368 -17.10 -28.50 19.86
CA CYS A 368 -18.23 -27.57 19.93
C CYS A 368 -18.07 -26.48 21.03
N VAL A 369 -17.03 -26.61 21.87
CA VAL A 369 -16.76 -25.70 22.99
C VAL A 369 -16.15 -24.40 22.47
N ILE A 370 -16.85 -23.30 22.70
CA ILE A 370 -16.38 -21.94 22.44
C ILE A 370 -15.15 -21.72 23.34
N ALA A 371 -13.95 -21.82 22.77
CA ALA A 371 -12.77 -21.29 23.44
C ALA A 371 -13.02 -19.79 23.66
N LYS A 372 -13.16 -19.37 24.93
CA LYS A 372 -13.11 -17.96 25.31
C LYS A 372 -11.89 -17.36 24.61
N SER A 373 -12.12 -16.26 23.89
CA SER A 373 -11.15 -15.59 23.04
C SER A 373 -9.90 -15.17 23.83
N VAL A 374 -8.92 -16.05 23.94
CA VAL A 374 -7.61 -15.72 24.48
C VAL A 374 -6.88 -14.90 23.41
N CYS A 375 -6.94 -13.58 23.62
CA CYS A 375 -6.17 -12.51 23.00
C CYS A 375 -6.30 -12.37 21.47
N GLU A 376 -7.47 -11.90 21.02
CA GLU A 376 -7.71 -11.39 19.66
C GLU A 376 -6.68 -10.33 19.23
N THR A 377 -6.09 -9.61 20.20
CA THR A 377 -5.13 -8.52 19.96
C THR A 377 -3.71 -9.02 19.64
N THR A 378 -3.22 -10.12 20.23
CA THR A 378 -1.82 -10.57 19.97
C THR A 378 -1.64 -11.29 18.64
N THR A 379 -2.62 -12.08 18.19
CA THR A 379 -2.57 -12.65 16.82
C THR A 379 -2.63 -11.53 15.79
N LEU A 380 -3.42 -10.50 16.06
CA LEU A 380 -3.55 -9.33 15.21
C LEU A 380 -2.27 -8.53 15.10
N ILE A 381 -1.64 -8.24 16.24
CA ILE A 381 -0.33 -7.57 16.31
C ILE A 381 0.70 -8.42 15.56
N LYS A 382 0.74 -9.75 15.75
CA LYS A 382 1.64 -10.62 14.98
C LYS A 382 1.40 -10.53 13.47
N THR A 383 0.15 -10.45 13.01
CA THR A 383 -0.15 -10.28 11.59
C THR A 383 0.27 -8.90 11.07
N ILE A 384 0.03 -7.83 11.84
CA ILE A 384 0.47 -6.45 11.57
C ILE A 384 1.99 -6.28 11.73
N VAL A 385 2.69 -7.21 12.35
CA VAL A 385 4.15 -7.10 12.56
C VAL A 385 4.90 -7.96 11.54
N ASN A 386 4.43 -9.18 11.29
CA ASN A 386 5.04 -10.09 10.33
C ASN A 386 4.92 -9.60 8.88
N HIS A 387 3.90 -8.79 8.56
CA HIS A 387 3.72 -8.24 7.21
C HIS A 387 4.53 -6.96 6.92
N PHE A 388 5.14 -6.33 7.93
CA PHE A 388 5.75 -4.99 7.78
C PHE A 388 7.27 -4.99 8.00
N SER A 389 7.92 -6.09 7.67
CA SER A 389 9.39 -6.17 7.65
C SER A 389 9.96 -5.69 6.30
N TYR A 390 9.59 -4.49 5.84
CA TYR A 390 10.28 -3.84 4.71
C TYR A 390 10.36 -2.32 4.92
N PRO A 391 11.52 -1.68 4.61
CA PRO A 391 11.72 -0.25 4.81
C PRO A 391 11.27 0.53 3.57
N THR A 392 10.34 1.50 3.66
CA THR A 392 10.00 2.35 2.49
C THR A 392 9.45 3.75 2.81
N GLU A 393 9.65 4.64 1.81
CA GLU A 393 9.62 6.12 1.72
C GLU A 393 8.19 6.76 1.65
N GLN A 394 7.99 8.01 1.18
CA GLN A 394 6.80 8.87 1.50
C GLN A 394 5.73 9.17 0.38
N PRO A 395 4.39 9.15 0.68
CA PRO A 395 3.21 9.57 -0.13
C PRO A 395 2.87 11.08 -0.17
N SER A 396 1.96 11.49 -1.08
CA SER A 396 1.48 12.88 -1.27
C SER A 396 0.10 13.22 -0.65
N ILE A 397 -0.10 14.50 -0.29
CA ILE A 397 -1.14 15.05 0.62
C ILE A 397 -2.58 15.01 0.11
N GLY A 398 -2.81 15.38 -1.15
CA GLY A 398 -4.18 15.50 -1.68
C GLY A 398 -4.95 14.18 -1.70
N ARG A 399 -4.21 13.05 -1.79
CA ARG A 399 -4.76 11.70 -1.84
C ARG A 399 -5.01 11.11 -0.45
N ILE A 400 -4.28 11.59 0.57
CA ILE A 400 -4.46 11.26 1.98
C ILE A 400 -5.85 11.72 2.45
N ASN A 401 -6.25 12.96 2.16
CA ASN A 401 -7.52 13.53 2.64
C ASN A 401 -8.76 12.82 2.09
N LYS A 402 -8.83 12.50 0.79
CA LYS A 402 -10.01 11.82 0.18
C LYS A 402 -10.18 10.38 0.71
N THR A 403 -9.06 9.69 0.94
CA THR A 403 -9.01 8.32 1.45
C THR A 403 -9.26 8.27 2.96
N PHE A 404 -8.80 9.28 3.71
CA PHE A 404 -9.06 9.46 5.13
C PHE A 404 -10.56 9.54 5.45
N THR A 405 -11.34 10.30 4.66
CA THR A 405 -12.82 10.30 4.74
C THR A 405 -13.43 8.93 4.45
N THR A 406 -12.87 8.19 3.48
CA THR A 406 -13.36 6.86 3.11
C THR A 406 -13.06 5.82 4.20
N PHE A 407 -11.91 5.94 4.86
CA PHE A 407 -11.46 5.10 5.97
C PHE A 407 -12.22 5.42 7.27
N LEU A 408 -12.48 6.70 7.58
CA LEU A 408 -13.37 7.12 8.66
C LEU A 408 -14.77 6.53 8.49
N HIS A 409 -15.30 6.51 7.27
CA HIS A 409 -16.60 5.90 6.98
C HIS A 409 -16.60 4.37 7.13
N GLN A 410 -15.55 3.66 6.73
CA GLN A 410 -15.44 2.21 6.88
C GLN A 410 -15.11 1.76 8.32
N SER A 411 -14.34 2.56 9.06
CA SER A 411 -13.98 2.32 10.46
C SER A 411 -15.15 2.52 11.43
N TYR A 412 -16.18 3.29 11.03
CA TYR A 412 -17.44 3.44 11.76
C TYR A 412 -18.20 2.11 11.95
N LEU A 413 -17.95 1.11 11.10
CA LEU A 413 -18.55 -0.23 11.16
C LEU A 413 -17.80 -1.20 12.10
N CYS A 414 -16.56 -0.89 12.50
CA CYS A 414 -15.76 -1.73 13.42
C CYS A 414 -15.75 -1.12 14.84
N ARG A 415 -16.08 -1.94 15.85
CA ARG A 415 -16.14 -1.51 17.27
C ARG A 415 -14.89 -0.73 17.72
N ARG A 416 -15.16 0.24 18.59
CA ARG A 416 -14.55 1.57 18.82
C ARG A 416 -13.05 1.72 19.17
N GLU A 417 -12.24 0.68 19.36
CA GLU A 417 -10.89 0.88 19.94
C GLU A 417 -9.73 0.58 18.99
N LEU A 418 -9.79 -0.54 18.28
CA LEU A 418 -8.73 -0.95 17.36
C LEU A 418 -8.73 -0.12 16.07
N SER A 419 -9.93 0.22 15.58
CA SER A 419 -10.11 1.16 14.47
C SER A 419 -9.55 2.54 14.82
N ARG A 420 -9.73 3.00 16.06
CA ARG A 420 -9.11 4.24 16.57
C ARG A 420 -7.60 4.14 16.63
N TYR A 421 -7.01 3.04 17.13
CA TYR A 421 -5.55 2.89 17.20
C TYR A 421 -4.89 2.87 15.81
N ILE A 422 -5.43 2.09 14.87
CA ILE A 422 -4.94 2.04 13.49
C ILE A 422 -5.18 3.40 12.81
N LEU A 423 -6.32 4.06 13.06
CA LEU A 423 -6.59 5.42 12.59
C LEU A 423 -5.59 6.42 13.19
N THR A 424 -5.23 6.33 14.46
CA THR A 424 -4.25 7.20 15.11
C THR A 424 -2.86 6.98 14.54
N LEU A 425 -2.44 5.74 14.28
CA LEU A 425 -1.18 5.43 13.59
C LEU A 425 -1.18 5.92 12.14
N LEU A 426 -2.31 5.77 11.43
CA LEU A 426 -2.52 6.30 10.08
C LEU A 426 -2.47 7.82 10.05
N ILE A 427 -3.13 8.51 10.99
CA ILE A 427 -3.08 9.97 11.15
C ILE A 427 -1.65 10.39 11.47
N ALA A 428 -1.02 9.80 12.49
CA ALA A 428 0.35 10.12 12.87
C ALA A 428 1.30 10.00 11.68
N ASP A 429 1.21 8.91 10.91
CA ASP A 429 2.10 8.69 9.78
C ASP A 429 1.75 9.54 8.55
N THR A 430 0.47 9.68 8.19
CA THR A 430 0.07 10.56 7.06
C THR A 430 0.39 12.03 7.30
N TYR A 431 0.28 12.52 8.53
CA TYR A 431 0.70 13.88 8.89
C TYR A 431 2.23 14.03 8.97
N LYS A 432 2.99 12.96 9.25
CA LYS A 432 4.46 12.95 9.09
C LYS A 432 4.89 13.14 7.62
N ARG A 433 4.01 12.94 6.64
CA ARG A 433 4.35 12.84 5.21
C ARG A 433 3.79 13.97 4.35
N ILE A 434 3.24 15.03 4.96
CA ILE A 434 2.78 16.24 4.25
C ILE A 434 4.00 17.09 3.86
N PRO A 435 4.46 17.15 2.58
CA PRO A 435 5.28 18.27 2.14
C PRO A 435 4.50 19.57 2.34
N SER A 436 5.09 20.57 2.97
CA SER A 436 4.65 21.95 2.77
C SER A 436 4.86 22.33 1.30
N VAL A 437 3.96 21.88 0.43
CA VAL A 437 3.87 22.37 -0.94
C VAL A 437 3.32 23.78 -0.81
N LEU A 438 4.25 24.72 -0.67
CA LEU A 438 4.02 26.08 -1.08
C LEU A 438 3.48 25.99 -2.52
N GLN A 439 2.18 26.22 -2.69
CA GLN A 439 1.76 26.88 -3.92
C GLN A 439 2.66 28.10 -4.03
N HIS A 440 3.48 28.18 -5.07
CA HIS A 440 4.26 29.36 -5.41
C HIS A 440 3.29 30.54 -5.57
N VAL A 441 2.94 31.19 -4.46
CA VAL A 441 2.37 32.52 -4.47
C VAL A 441 3.57 33.43 -4.63
N ASN A 442 3.81 33.91 -5.84
CA ASN A 442 4.81 34.95 -6.06
C ASN A 442 4.38 36.20 -5.28
N ASN A 443 5.20 36.60 -4.29
CA ASN A 443 4.98 37.76 -3.40
C ASN A 443 3.62 37.78 -2.67
N PRO A 444 3.42 36.91 -1.66
CA PRO A 444 2.22 36.95 -0.83
C PRO A 444 2.23 38.21 0.06
N ASN A 445 1.11 38.90 0.14
CA ASN A 445 0.96 40.01 1.09
C ASN A 445 0.91 39.49 2.56
N ASN A 446 1.13 40.36 3.54
CA ASN A 446 1.20 39.99 4.97
C ASN A 446 -0.04 39.20 5.45
N LYS A 447 -1.23 39.49 4.90
CA LYS A 447 -2.48 38.79 5.23
C LYS A 447 -2.52 37.36 4.67
N GLN A 448 -1.95 37.13 3.49
CA GLN A 448 -1.80 35.80 2.89
C GLN A 448 -0.71 34.99 3.62
N GLN A 449 0.42 35.60 3.96
CA GLN A 449 1.47 34.96 4.76
C GLN A 449 0.93 34.47 6.12
N TYR A 450 0.15 35.30 6.82
CA TYR A 450 -0.48 34.91 8.09
C TYR A 450 -1.48 33.75 7.93
N ARG A 451 -2.24 33.72 6.83
CA ARG A 451 -3.16 32.61 6.53
C ARG A 451 -2.42 31.30 6.25
N ILE A 452 -1.31 31.36 5.52
CA ILE A 452 -0.43 30.22 5.25
C ILE A 452 0.15 29.70 6.56
N TYR A 453 0.75 30.58 7.37
CA TYR A 453 1.28 30.24 8.70
C TYR A 453 0.24 29.54 9.60
N LYS A 454 -0.97 30.10 9.70
CA LYS A 454 -2.05 29.53 10.52
C LYS A 454 -2.50 28.16 10.01
N HIS A 455 -2.56 27.99 8.69
CA HIS A 455 -2.90 26.72 8.07
C HIS A 455 -1.83 25.65 8.33
N GLU A 456 -0.54 25.97 8.11
CA GLU A 456 0.57 25.04 8.41
C GLU A 456 0.62 24.67 9.90
N LEU A 457 0.52 25.65 10.81
CA LEU A 457 0.48 25.40 12.25
C LEU A 457 -0.67 24.45 12.65
N SER A 458 -1.86 24.67 12.09
CA SER A 458 -3.01 23.80 12.36
C SER A 458 -2.80 22.35 11.90
N GLN A 459 -2.01 22.14 10.84
CA GLN A 459 -1.67 20.79 10.37
C GLN A 459 -0.66 20.10 11.31
N TRP A 460 0.35 20.82 11.79
CA TRP A 460 1.36 20.25 12.69
C TRP A 460 0.80 19.93 14.08
N LEU A 461 -0.15 20.71 14.58
CA LEU A 461 -0.82 20.47 15.86
C LEU A 461 -1.62 19.15 15.88
N VAL A 462 -2.11 18.66 14.74
CA VAL A 462 -2.76 17.35 14.65
C VAL A 462 -1.76 16.21 14.84
N GLY A 463 -0.54 16.34 14.29
CA GLY A 463 0.51 15.33 14.44
C GLY A 463 0.90 15.09 15.90
N VAL A 464 0.93 16.16 16.71
CA VAL A 464 1.18 16.12 18.16
C VAL A 464 0.16 15.31 18.95
N GLN A 465 -1.10 15.25 18.51
CA GLN A 465 -2.15 14.49 19.19
C GLN A 465 -2.06 12.98 18.97
N THR A 466 -1.20 12.55 18.03
CA THR A 466 -1.18 11.17 17.52
C THR A 466 0.15 10.46 17.69
N ASP A 467 1.19 11.19 18.10
CA ASP A 467 2.55 10.68 18.19
C ASP A 467 3.33 11.32 19.36
N ALA A 468 4.14 10.53 20.06
CA ALA A 468 4.86 10.98 21.25
C ALA A 468 6.18 11.74 20.97
N VAL A 469 6.72 11.65 19.74
CA VAL A 469 8.05 12.20 19.40
C VAL A 469 8.05 12.97 18.08
N PHE A 470 7.62 12.36 16.98
CA PHE A 470 7.71 12.92 15.63
C PHE A 470 6.80 14.13 15.42
N GLY A 471 5.55 14.05 15.88
CA GLY A 471 4.60 15.15 15.77
C GLY A 471 5.15 16.40 16.47
N TRP A 472 5.70 16.19 17.66
CA TRP A 472 6.35 17.24 18.44
C TRP A 472 7.64 17.75 17.80
N LEU A 473 8.46 16.88 17.22
CA LEU A 473 9.71 17.26 16.57
C LEU A 473 9.50 18.07 15.29
N LYS A 474 8.47 17.75 14.51
CA LYS A 474 8.08 18.55 13.33
C LYS A 474 7.50 19.90 13.75
N LEU A 475 6.72 19.94 14.82
CA LEU A 475 6.22 21.19 15.39
C LEU A 475 7.36 22.07 15.91
N ALA A 476 8.35 21.49 16.61
CA ALA A 476 9.57 22.18 17.01
C ALA A 476 10.33 22.73 15.79
N SER A 477 10.51 21.91 14.76
CA SER A 477 11.19 22.32 13.52
C SER A 477 10.45 23.46 12.80
N PHE A 478 9.11 23.43 12.82
CA PHE A 478 8.27 24.51 12.32
C PHE A 478 8.51 25.82 13.08
N PHE A 479 8.48 25.80 14.41
CA PHE A 479 8.74 27.00 15.22
C PHE A 479 10.19 27.51 15.05
N TYR A 480 11.16 26.61 14.96
CA TYR A 480 12.54 26.95 14.62
C TYR A 480 12.65 27.70 13.29
N CYS A 481 12.06 27.15 12.21
CA CYS A 481 12.11 27.77 10.88
C CYS A 481 11.40 29.13 10.82
N HIS A 482 10.45 29.38 11.74
CA HIS A 482 9.76 30.67 11.91
C HIS A 482 10.45 31.58 12.95
N LYS A 483 11.66 31.24 13.40
CA LYS A 483 12.46 32.02 14.36
C LYS A 483 11.84 32.15 15.76
N HIS A 484 10.94 31.24 16.12
CA HIS A 484 10.37 31.13 17.47
C HIS A 484 11.17 30.14 18.32
N TYR A 485 12.43 30.47 18.60
CA TYR A 485 13.41 29.56 19.20
C TYR A 485 13.03 29.09 20.61
N TYR A 486 12.54 29.98 21.49
CA TYR A 486 12.09 29.59 22.83
C TYR A 486 10.94 28.57 22.82
N ILE A 487 9.96 28.76 21.92
CA ILE A 487 8.83 27.81 21.76
C ILE A 487 9.34 26.45 21.26
N SER A 488 10.28 26.45 20.31
CA SER A 488 10.93 25.23 19.83
C SER A 488 11.64 24.49 20.98
N ILE A 489 12.38 25.22 21.82
CA ILE A 489 13.09 24.66 23.00
C ILE A 489 12.10 24.05 23.99
N ASP A 490 11.00 24.73 24.32
CA ASP A 490 9.99 24.21 25.24
C ASP A 490 9.37 22.90 24.74
N ILE A 491 9.07 22.84 23.43
CA ILE A 491 8.55 21.63 22.79
C ILE A 491 9.60 20.50 22.82
N ILE A 492 10.86 20.81 22.54
CA ILE A 492 11.96 19.83 22.58
C ILE A 492 12.11 19.26 23.99
N ASN A 493 12.16 20.12 25.02
CA ASN A 493 12.30 19.70 26.41
C ASN A 493 11.10 18.88 26.87
N TYR A 494 9.89 19.28 26.47
CA TYR A 494 8.69 18.48 26.70
C TYR A 494 8.82 17.09 26.05
N THR A 495 9.26 17.02 24.80
CA THR A 495 9.44 15.75 24.07
C THR A 495 10.47 14.84 24.76
N LEU A 496 11.61 15.41 25.17
CA LEU A 496 12.66 14.70 25.92
C LEU A 496 12.15 14.20 27.29
N SER A 497 11.25 14.94 27.96
CA SER A 497 10.66 14.51 29.24
C SER A 497 9.71 13.32 29.11
N LYS A 498 9.17 13.08 27.90
CA LYS A 498 8.18 12.03 27.64
C LYS A 498 8.77 10.74 27.08
N CYS A 499 10.06 10.74 26.69
CA CYS A 499 10.71 9.59 26.07
C CYS A 499 12.08 9.31 26.71
N THR A 500 12.34 8.06 27.10
CA THR A 500 13.61 7.66 27.73
C THR A 500 14.57 7.03 26.73
N TYR A 501 15.88 7.05 27.03
CA TYR A 501 16.91 6.34 26.27
C TYR A 501 16.64 4.81 26.18
N GLU A 502 16.04 4.21 27.20
CA GLU A 502 15.60 2.80 27.17
C GLU A 502 14.43 2.55 26.20
N SER A 503 13.58 3.56 25.96
CA SER A 503 12.53 3.49 24.95
C SER A 503 13.12 3.32 23.54
N ILE A 504 14.34 3.83 23.32
CA ILE A 504 15.11 3.72 22.07
C ILE A 504 15.66 2.30 21.88
N LEU A 505 16.16 1.67 22.95
CA LEU A 505 16.71 0.30 22.91
C LEU A 505 15.62 -0.77 22.70
N SER A 506 14.36 -0.47 23.02
CA SER A 506 13.22 -1.34 22.72
C SER A 506 12.88 -1.45 21.22
N MET A 507 13.66 -0.81 20.33
CA MET A 507 13.73 -1.06 18.88
C MET A 507 14.29 -2.46 18.53
N ILE A 508 14.02 -3.48 19.36
CA ILE A 508 14.33 -4.88 19.08
C ILE A 508 13.37 -5.35 17.98
N PRO A 509 13.84 -6.06 16.93
CA PRO A 509 12.95 -6.73 16.00
C PRO A 509 11.93 -7.56 16.80
N LEU A 510 10.64 -7.34 16.57
CA LEU A 510 9.56 -8.03 17.27
C LEU A 510 9.63 -9.57 17.21
N LYS A 511 10.54 -10.13 16.41
CA LYS A 511 10.89 -11.54 16.36
C LYS A 511 11.47 -12.10 17.68
N GLN A 512 12.04 -11.27 18.57
CA GLN A 512 12.72 -11.76 19.79
C GLN A 512 11.97 -11.50 21.12
N ILE A 513 10.81 -10.84 21.13
CA ILE A 513 10.09 -10.55 22.39
C ILE A 513 9.17 -11.72 22.76
N GLU A 514 9.44 -12.38 23.87
CA GLU A 514 8.54 -13.40 24.44
C GLU A 514 7.16 -12.82 24.75
N LYS A 515 6.13 -13.61 24.40
CA LYS A 515 4.69 -13.28 24.40
C LYS A 515 4.18 -12.60 25.68
N GLN A 516 4.81 -12.84 26.83
CA GLN A 516 4.42 -12.27 28.13
C GLN A 516 5.03 -10.88 28.40
N LYS A 517 6.24 -10.58 27.89
CA LYS A 517 6.91 -9.28 28.05
C LYS A 517 6.30 -8.18 27.18
N LEU A 518 5.78 -8.52 26.00
CA LEU A 518 5.08 -7.56 25.13
C LEU A 518 3.79 -7.04 25.80
N ILE A 519 3.05 -7.92 26.48
CA ILE A 519 1.79 -7.58 27.16
C ILE A 519 2.05 -6.73 28.41
N SER A 520 3.17 -6.94 29.13
CA SER A 520 3.55 -6.05 30.22
C SER A 520 4.02 -4.69 29.69
N LEU A 521 4.88 -4.64 28.66
CA LEU A 521 5.31 -3.39 28.02
C LEU A 521 4.15 -2.55 27.48
N LEU A 522 3.14 -3.18 26.86
CA LEU A 522 1.92 -2.52 26.38
C LEU A 522 0.99 -2.02 27.51
N LYS A 523 1.09 -2.60 28.72
CA LYS A 523 0.37 -2.13 29.90
C LYS A 523 1.12 -1.03 30.64
N THR A 524 2.46 -1.04 30.59
CA THR A 524 3.32 -0.09 31.29
C THR A 524 3.59 1.18 30.47
N TYR A 525 3.55 1.10 29.14
CA TYR A 525 3.80 2.24 28.26
C TYR A 525 2.77 2.29 27.12
N PRO A 526 1.80 3.22 27.14
CA PRO A 526 0.87 3.44 26.03
C PRO A 526 1.50 4.20 24.84
N ASN A 527 2.83 4.28 24.74
CA ASN A 527 3.52 5.14 23.78
C ASN A 527 3.82 4.44 22.43
N PRO A 528 3.68 5.15 21.30
CA PRO A 528 3.82 4.60 19.94
C PRO A 528 5.28 4.27 19.58
N LEU A 529 5.43 3.34 18.63
CA LEU A 529 6.69 2.96 17.98
C LEU A 529 7.46 4.20 17.50
N VAL A 530 8.73 4.32 17.92
CA VAL A 530 9.64 5.37 17.44
C VAL A 530 10.19 4.95 16.06
N SER A 531 9.85 5.66 14.97
CA SER A 531 10.38 5.48 13.60
C SER A 531 11.56 6.42 13.28
N PHE A 532 12.02 6.54 12.03
CA PHE A 532 12.93 7.64 11.64
C PHE A 532 12.18 8.96 11.49
N THR A 533 12.88 10.09 11.64
CA THR A 533 12.34 11.42 11.33
C THR A 533 12.67 11.76 9.88
N SER A 534 11.66 11.74 9.02
CA SER A 534 11.83 11.97 7.58
C SER A 534 11.38 13.38 7.18
N PHE A 535 12.21 14.05 6.38
CA PHE A 535 11.93 15.35 5.76
C PHE A 535 12.13 15.29 4.24
N PRO A 536 11.19 15.78 3.43
CA PRO A 536 11.49 16.13 2.04
C PRO A 536 12.65 17.15 2.00
N ILE A 537 13.60 17.02 1.06
CA ILE A 537 14.73 17.97 0.94
C ILE A 537 14.25 19.42 0.78
N TYR A 538 13.11 19.64 0.12
CA TYR A 538 12.50 20.96 -0.09
C TYR A 538 11.50 21.36 0.98
N SER A 539 11.45 20.68 2.12
CA SER A 539 10.50 20.97 3.19
C SER A 539 10.74 22.36 3.79
N SER A 540 9.69 23.18 3.88
CA SER A 540 9.76 24.50 4.53
C SER A 540 10.14 24.42 6.01
N ILE A 541 9.92 23.25 6.64
CA ILE A 541 10.24 22.99 8.04
C ILE A 541 11.58 22.26 8.24
N LEU A 542 12.34 21.98 7.17
CA LEU A 542 13.72 21.50 7.30
C LEU A 542 14.63 22.71 7.59
N PRO A 543 15.40 22.71 8.70
CA PRO A 543 16.39 23.73 9.01
C PRO A 543 17.26 24.08 7.81
N MET A 544 17.51 25.37 7.60
CA MET A 544 18.24 25.85 6.44
C MET A 544 19.67 25.28 6.39
N GLU A 545 20.27 25.07 7.56
CA GLU A 545 21.59 24.47 7.74
C GLU A 545 21.68 23.04 7.15
N LEU A 546 20.55 22.34 7.06
CA LEU A 546 20.43 20.98 6.52
C LEU A 546 20.03 20.94 5.03
N ARG A 547 19.65 22.07 4.43
CA ARG A 547 19.34 22.13 2.99
C ARG A 547 20.64 22.03 2.20
N SER A 548 20.68 21.15 1.20
CA SER A 548 21.82 21.04 0.28
C SER A 548 21.57 21.87 -0.97
N ASP A 549 22.60 22.51 -1.52
CA ASP A 549 22.55 23.26 -2.78
C ASP A 549 22.41 22.35 -4.04
N PHE A 550 22.33 21.03 -3.87
CA PHE A 550 22.28 20.06 -4.97
C PHE A 550 20.85 19.60 -5.29
N PHE A 551 20.49 19.64 -6.58
CA PHE A 551 19.23 19.15 -7.13
C PHE A 551 19.30 17.64 -7.37
N GLU A 552 18.86 16.85 -6.38
CA GLU A 552 18.39 15.48 -6.61
C GLU A 552 16.86 15.52 -6.60
N PRO A 553 16.17 15.10 -7.67
CA PRO A 553 14.74 15.38 -7.80
C PRO A 553 13.84 14.58 -6.84
N PHE A 554 14.35 13.59 -6.07
CA PHE A 554 13.47 12.65 -5.35
C PHE A 554 13.89 12.14 -3.95
N ILE A 555 14.73 12.82 -3.17
CA ILE A 555 15.20 12.25 -1.89
C ILE A 555 14.49 12.88 -0.67
N THR A 556 13.98 12.02 0.23
CA THR A 556 13.66 12.38 1.63
C THR A 556 14.87 12.10 2.51
N VAL A 557 15.20 13.00 3.43
CA VAL A 557 16.26 12.80 4.41
C VAL A 557 15.71 12.20 5.69
N ASN A 558 16.34 11.13 6.17
CA ASN A 558 15.97 10.43 7.39
C ASN A 558 17.01 10.71 8.49
N TYR A 559 16.54 10.96 9.71
CA TYR A 559 17.39 11.14 10.87
C TYR A 559 16.92 10.26 12.03
N ILE A 560 17.86 9.80 12.84
CA ILE A 560 17.58 9.25 14.17
C ILE A 560 16.90 10.36 14.99
N PRO A 561 15.69 10.14 15.54
CA PRO A 561 14.88 11.22 16.13
C PRO A 561 15.60 11.98 17.23
N PHE A 562 16.30 11.28 18.12
CA PHE A 562 17.05 11.92 19.20
C PHE A 562 18.30 12.65 18.69
N ALA A 563 19.00 12.12 17.68
CA ALA A 563 20.12 12.85 17.07
C ALA A 563 19.62 14.18 16.48
N TYR A 564 18.48 14.16 15.79
CA TYR A 564 17.85 15.37 15.28
C TYR A 564 17.29 16.29 16.37
N ILE A 565 16.70 15.76 17.46
CA ILE A 565 16.24 16.55 18.62
C ILE A 565 17.40 17.37 19.19
N TYR A 566 18.53 16.72 19.48
CA TYR A 566 19.69 17.40 20.04
C TYR A 566 20.34 18.37 19.05
N PHE A 567 20.28 18.07 17.75
CA PHE A 567 20.73 18.99 16.70
C PHE A 567 19.84 20.24 16.62
N LEU A 568 18.51 20.07 16.66
CA LEU A 568 17.57 21.19 16.64
C LEU A 568 17.68 22.04 17.91
N LEU A 569 17.92 21.40 19.06
CA LEU A 569 18.18 22.09 20.32
C LEU A 569 19.46 22.93 20.25
N PHE A 570 20.54 22.36 19.68
CA PHE A 570 21.79 23.07 19.41
C PHE A 570 21.55 24.30 18.53
N LEU A 571 20.80 24.15 17.42
CA LEU A 571 20.47 25.26 16.52
C LEU A 571 19.69 26.36 17.24
N CYS A 572 18.71 26.01 18.07
CA CYS A 572 17.93 27.00 18.80
C CYS A 572 18.81 27.83 19.75
N TYR A 573 19.70 27.19 20.51
CA TYR A 573 20.62 27.92 21.39
C TYR A 573 21.64 28.74 20.62
N TYR A 574 22.11 28.25 19.46
CA TYR A 574 23.08 28.96 18.62
C TYR A 574 22.52 30.29 18.13
N HIS A 575 21.29 30.29 17.60
CA HIS A 575 20.61 31.51 17.14
C HIS A 575 20.14 32.42 18.27
N LEU A 576 20.08 31.93 19.52
CA LEU A 576 19.84 32.74 20.71
C LEU A 576 21.14 33.29 21.35
N GLU A 577 22.30 33.00 20.74
CA GLU A 577 23.63 33.40 21.24
C GLU A 577 23.94 32.86 22.66
N ASP A 578 23.24 31.80 23.09
CA ASP A 578 23.46 31.15 24.39
C ASP A 578 24.62 30.15 24.32
N THR A 579 25.83 30.70 24.34
CA THR A 579 27.09 29.94 24.27
C THR A 579 27.25 28.92 25.41
N LYS A 580 26.59 29.12 26.57
CA LYS A 580 26.61 28.18 27.69
C LYS A 580 25.70 26.98 27.43
N ALA A 581 24.51 27.22 26.87
CA ALA A 581 23.59 26.16 26.48
C ALA A 581 24.03 25.42 25.19
N CYS A 582 24.78 26.07 24.30
CA CYS A 582 25.43 25.46 23.12
C CYS A 582 26.63 24.56 23.45
N GLN A 583 27.08 24.51 24.72
CA GLN A 583 28.23 23.70 25.10
C GLN A 583 28.06 22.23 24.71
N TRP A 584 29.18 21.57 24.46
CA TRP A 584 29.28 20.20 23.95
C TRP A 584 28.32 19.22 24.65
N HIS A 585 28.06 19.40 25.96
CA HIS A 585 27.26 18.49 26.78
C HIS A 585 25.74 18.51 26.54
N ASN A 586 25.16 19.57 25.98
CA ASN A 586 23.68 19.70 25.87
C ASN A 586 23.13 19.44 24.45
N GLY A 587 23.98 19.48 23.42
CA GLY A 587 23.57 19.25 22.02
C GLY A 587 24.47 18.23 21.30
N ILE A 588 25.75 18.55 21.13
CA ILE A 588 26.67 17.75 20.30
C ILE A 588 26.98 16.38 20.93
N TYR A 589 27.25 16.32 22.23
CA TYR A 589 27.60 15.08 22.94
C TYR A 589 26.43 14.10 23.08
N PRO A 590 25.21 14.52 23.45
CA PRO A 590 24.05 13.63 23.44
C PRO A 590 23.70 13.11 22.05
N MET A 591 23.85 13.94 21.01
CA MET A 591 23.73 13.54 19.60
C MET A 591 24.74 12.45 19.23
N LEU A 592 26.02 12.66 19.56
CA LEU A 592 27.10 11.70 19.33
C LEU A 592 26.87 10.37 20.06
N ARG A 593 26.48 10.42 21.35
CA ARG A 593 26.15 9.21 22.13
C ARG A 593 25.00 8.41 21.52
N THR A 594 23.98 9.10 21.00
CA THR A 594 22.84 8.45 20.34
C THR A 594 23.26 7.70 19.08
N ILE A 595 24.09 8.33 18.24
CA ILE A 595 24.55 7.76 16.98
C ILE A 595 25.45 6.53 17.23
N LEU A 596 26.44 6.65 18.12
CA LEU A 596 27.40 5.57 18.42
C LEU A 596 26.73 4.36 19.08
N ALA A 597 25.73 4.57 19.94
CA ALA A 597 25.01 3.47 20.57
C ALA A 597 24.21 2.62 19.57
N MET A 598 23.61 3.27 18.57
CA MET A 598 22.90 2.57 17.48
C MET A 598 23.86 1.77 16.59
N ASP A 599 25.04 2.33 16.28
CA ASP A 599 26.04 1.64 15.45
C ASP A 599 26.62 0.41 16.17
N ASN A 600 26.94 0.53 17.46
CA ASN A 600 27.44 -0.58 18.28
C ASN A 600 26.43 -1.73 18.41
N ASN A 601 25.13 -1.42 18.56
CA ASN A 601 24.11 -2.47 18.61
C ASN A 601 24.01 -3.25 17.29
N TYR A 602 24.19 -2.57 16.15
CA TYR A 602 24.25 -3.23 14.85
C TYR A 602 25.49 -4.14 14.75
N GLN A 603 26.67 -3.64 15.10
CA GLN A 603 27.91 -4.43 15.06
C GLN A 603 27.84 -5.68 15.97
N ASN A 604 27.13 -5.58 17.09
CA ASN A 604 26.90 -6.70 18.02
C ASN A 604 25.72 -7.61 17.64
N GLY A 605 25.07 -7.39 16.47
CA GLY A 605 23.93 -8.18 16.00
C GLY A 605 22.64 -8.02 16.82
N LEU A 606 22.57 -7.00 17.67
CA LEU A 606 21.42 -6.71 18.55
C LEU A 606 20.32 -5.90 17.84
N SER A 607 20.64 -5.27 16.69
CA SER A 607 19.70 -4.49 15.88
C SER A 607 20.08 -4.49 14.39
N GLU A 608 19.16 -4.06 13.52
CA GLU A 608 19.47 -3.76 12.11
C GLU A 608 20.34 -2.50 11.97
N LYS A 609 21.05 -2.34 10.86
CA LYS A 609 21.85 -1.13 10.58
C LYS A 609 20.91 0.05 10.42
N ARG A 610 20.85 0.91 11.43
CA ARG A 610 19.91 2.05 11.50
C ARG A 610 20.60 3.40 11.49
N VAL A 611 21.92 3.42 11.49
CA VAL A 611 22.69 4.66 11.33
C VAL A 611 22.89 4.92 9.84
N CYS A 612 22.52 6.12 9.39
CA CYS A 612 22.69 6.55 8.01
C CYS A 612 23.75 7.66 7.89
N MET A 613 24.20 7.92 6.67
CA MET A 613 25.14 9.00 6.37
C MET A 613 24.67 10.34 6.95
N GLN A 614 23.36 10.61 6.90
CA GLN A 614 22.79 11.90 7.28
C GLN A 614 22.84 12.17 8.78
N ASP A 615 22.90 11.14 9.63
CA ASP A 615 23.09 11.30 11.06
C ASP A 615 24.49 11.86 11.38
N PHE A 616 25.52 11.41 10.66
CA PHE A 616 26.88 11.93 10.80
C PHE A 616 27.05 13.35 10.23
N ILE A 617 26.24 13.71 9.21
CA ILE A 617 26.21 15.09 8.68
C ILE A 617 25.74 16.08 9.75
N LEU A 618 24.79 15.71 10.64
CA LEU A 618 24.36 16.56 11.76
C LEU A 618 25.54 16.94 12.67
N LEU A 619 26.38 15.97 13.01
CA LEU A 619 27.58 16.18 13.82
C LEU A 619 28.59 17.09 13.11
N GLY A 620 28.80 16.88 11.82
CA GLY A 620 29.70 17.73 11.01
C GLY A 620 29.26 19.19 11.01
N ILE A 621 27.97 19.45 10.76
CA ILE A 621 27.41 20.80 10.73
C ILE A 621 27.49 21.46 12.11
N ALA A 622 27.12 20.75 13.17
CA ALA A 622 27.18 21.31 14.52
C ALA A 622 28.61 21.67 14.94
N ASN A 623 29.60 20.82 14.62
CA ASN A 623 31.01 21.13 14.89
C ASN A 623 31.52 22.31 14.04
N GLN A 624 31.10 22.41 12.78
CA GLN A 624 31.45 23.53 11.90
C GLN A 624 30.92 24.85 12.44
N MET A 625 29.63 24.91 12.81
CA MET A 625 28.98 26.11 13.36
C MET A 625 29.58 26.52 14.72
N PHE A 626 30.02 25.54 15.51
CA PHE A 626 30.69 25.78 16.80
C PHE A 626 32.19 26.13 16.66
N GLY A 627 32.73 26.20 15.43
CA GLY A 627 34.11 26.59 15.16
C GLY A 627 35.15 25.47 15.24
N ASN A 628 34.74 24.20 15.39
CA ASN A 628 35.63 23.04 15.39
C ASN A 628 35.73 22.42 13.99
N SER A 629 36.50 23.08 13.12
CA SER A 629 36.68 22.68 11.72
C SER A 629 37.35 21.31 11.55
N ILE A 630 38.22 20.89 12.49
CA ILE A 630 38.91 19.60 12.45
C ILE A 630 37.90 18.48 12.65
N SER A 631 37.12 18.50 13.74
CA SER A 631 36.11 17.48 13.98
C SER A 631 34.99 17.51 12.94
N ALA A 632 34.64 18.68 12.40
CA ALA A 632 33.70 18.78 11.29
C ALA A 632 34.18 17.99 10.06
N LYS A 633 35.44 18.16 9.65
CA LYS A 633 36.05 17.41 8.54
C LYS A 633 36.01 15.91 8.78
N ASP A 634 36.31 15.45 9.98
CA ASP A 634 36.31 14.03 10.30
C ASP A 634 34.91 13.41 10.19
N TRP A 635 33.89 14.09 10.70
CA TRP A 635 32.51 13.60 10.56
C TRP A 635 32.00 13.61 9.12
N PHE A 636 32.36 14.62 8.32
CA PHE A 636 32.00 14.60 6.91
C PHE A 636 32.75 13.51 6.12
N ARG A 637 33.99 13.14 6.50
CA ARG A 637 34.70 11.99 5.94
C ARG A 637 34.02 10.67 6.28
N VAL A 638 33.57 10.50 7.52
CA VAL A 638 32.79 9.31 7.93
C VAL A 638 31.48 9.24 7.16
N ALA A 639 30.77 10.36 7.00
CA ALA A 639 29.57 10.40 6.17
C ALA A 639 29.87 10.02 4.70
N ALA A 640 30.92 10.59 4.10
CA ALA A 640 31.29 10.33 2.72
C ALA A 640 31.77 8.89 2.46
N SER A 641 32.36 8.20 3.46
CA SER A 641 32.78 6.79 3.31
C SER A 641 31.59 5.81 3.31
N MET A 642 30.42 6.25 3.77
CA MET A 642 29.17 5.48 3.76
C MET A 642 28.36 5.70 2.47
N ASP A 643 28.84 6.53 1.54
CA ASP A 643 28.16 6.89 0.30
C ASP A 643 28.58 5.96 -0.88
N PRO A 644 27.67 5.13 -1.40
CA PRO A 644 27.97 4.25 -2.54
C PRO A 644 28.14 5.00 -3.88
N TYR A 645 27.71 6.27 -3.99
CA TYR A 645 27.68 7.01 -5.25
C TYR A 645 28.72 8.14 -5.36
N LYS A 646 29.40 8.52 -4.26
CA LYS A 646 30.45 9.57 -4.20
C LYS A 646 30.03 10.97 -4.72
N PHE A 647 28.74 11.28 -4.74
CA PHE A 647 28.18 12.56 -5.24
C PHE A 647 27.22 13.23 -4.22
N THR A 648 27.41 13.02 -2.92
CA THR A 648 26.48 13.50 -1.87
C THR A 648 26.86 14.82 -1.19
N SER A 649 25.94 15.41 -0.43
CA SER A 649 26.15 16.67 0.32
C SER A 649 27.34 16.64 1.30
N ALA A 650 27.75 15.45 1.76
CA ALA A 650 28.94 15.28 2.60
C ALA A 650 30.24 15.58 1.83
N ALA A 651 30.34 15.15 0.56
CA ALA A 651 31.50 15.43 -0.30
C ALA A 651 31.62 16.93 -0.64
N PHE A 652 30.49 17.60 -0.88
CA PHE A 652 30.46 19.05 -1.12
C PHE A 652 30.87 19.86 0.12
N ARG A 653 30.37 19.49 1.31
CA ARG A 653 30.77 20.14 2.56
C ARG A 653 32.23 19.91 2.91
N LEU A 654 32.81 18.76 2.55
CA LEU A 654 34.26 18.54 2.64
C LEU A 654 35.05 19.52 1.76
N GLN A 655 34.58 19.80 0.55
CA GLN A 655 35.21 20.76 -0.38
C GLN A 655 35.11 22.21 0.08
N GLN A 656 34.08 22.59 0.84
CA GLN A 656 33.91 23.94 1.37
C GLN A 656 34.79 24.24 2.59
N ILE A 657 35.22 23.21 3.34
CA ILE A 657 36.01 23.36 4.57
C ILE A 657 37.50 23.02 4.31
N SER A 658 37.81 22.28 3.23
CA SER A 658 39.19 22.09 2.73
C SER A 658 39.75 23.39 2.19
#